data_AF-A0A1Q9DTK2-F1
#
_entry.id   AF-A0A1Q9DTK2-F1
#
_cell.length_a   1.000
_cell.length_b   1.000
_cell.length_c   1.000
_cell.angle_alpha   90.00
_cell.angle_beta   90.00
_cell.angle_gamma   90.00
#
_symmetry.space_group_name_H-M   'P 1'
#
loop_
_entity.id
_entity.type
_entity.pdbx_description
1 polymer ?
#
loop_
_entity_poly.entity_id
_entity_poly.type
_entity_poly.pdbx_seq_one_letter_code
_entity_poly.pdbx_strand_id
1 'polypeptide(L)'
;MKLPWLRSVYKHWDDATWDRYSYFELAVLVSLPWLVCVLMSFLFASTYHSMPLTVWVIALTLLTVCIWHARHDAQHGVQEWHTVLPLSCMAGVVVSSCLGLVAYKSFYSHYWLYRSSHSYVNVLPSEPAAGYLDAGKLVFADEARVDAKRGLGFKDRSVYCVAPIIDDSKPEKIQFWAAGQDCCSARGDFECDDAWDRKAHAGVVVRRAAPEYLQAVKQAKAVYGLSSPAEPIFVQWVVDPEKVELNYWLLGNGVLIGSCLVFLVLSGVVNVILLPLTKPPEEVRQPMVRPPRQACCCPSRSRLGLHCGDKGERAEGCELAEFVSSLLNSQNRLRCENAALKRSEVERRRAALAKAERELLEQTGAPWISARAVNAGSLRRKVAEASRPMGGFAHAMLRAAGLASLLSVCSASSSDAVLWGGATDIATCVLASPFIRSMCDGTLDARHFAQYMIQDMSCYMPGATEVLLSLYQRSLKEHGPRSNWTMFFKETHENYRVYGEAEAEGWNLEKVGPSKACTAYVEFLRQTAESESLAQAVIAFAPCSVLWDWLAVRMRRCAVLGNAYTDWIKALPATKKQADFNAWDPLLQEALQRDRAQSLQTFRKAMIQELEFFNSVVPGFKPATSFHCSVPPELAKGVTGVVEPLLDIVVLCESRPA
;
A
#
# COMPACT_ATOMS: atom_id res chain seq x y z
N MET A 1 -29.54 4.20 40.40
CA MET A 1 -28.88 2.92 40.74
C MET A 1 -27.71 2.73 39.78
N LYS A 2 -26.59 3.43 40.01
CA LYS A 2 -25.44 3.50 39.09
C LYS A 2 -24.55 2.28 39.27
N LEU A 3 -24.11 1.67 38.17
CA LEU A 3 -23.33 0.43 38.10
C LEU A 3 -22.19 0.41 39.15
N PRO A 4 -22.31 -0.38 40.23
CA PRO A 4 -21.40 -0.32 41.38
C PRO A 4 -19.93 -0.58 41.03
N TRP A 5 -19.69 -1.40 40.00
CA TRP A 5 -18.34 -1.76 39.55
C TRP A 5 -17.59 -0.56 38.94
N LEU A 6 -18.30 0.35 38.26
CA LEU A 6 -17.72 1.53 37.60
C LEU A 6 -17.22 2.57 38.62
N ARG A 7 -17.93 2.74 39.75
CA ARG A 7 -17.46 3.56 40.89
C ARG A 7 -16.22 3.00 41.57
N SER A 8 -16.04 1.67 41.55
CA SER A 8 -14.84 1.03 42.10
C SER A 8 -13.58 1.27 41.26
N VAL A 9 -13.73 1.38 39.93
CA VAL A 9 -12.61 1.62 38.99
C VAL A 9 -12.20 3.10 39.00
N TYR A 10 -13.16 4.02 39.09
CA TYR A 10 -12.91 5.46 39.06
C TYR A 10 -13.17 6.11 40.43
N LYS A 11 -12.38 5.74 41.45
CA LYS A 11 -12.46 6.32 42.80
C LYS A 11 -12.19 7.83 42.89
N HIS A 12 -11.56 8.41 41.85
CA HIS A 12 -11.16 9.82 41.80
C HIS A 12 -12.19 10.73 41.09
N TRP A 13 -13.33 10.18 40.68
CA TRP A 13 -14.40 10.95 40.03
C TRP A 13 -15.37 11.51 41.07
N ASP A 14 -15.52 12.84 41.11
CA ASP A 14 -16.50 13.52 41.95
C ASP A 14 -17.93 13.12 41.56
N ASP A 15 -18.87 13.12 42.52
CA ASP A 15 -20.28 12.74 42.30
C ASP A 15 -20.95 13.57 41.19
N ALA A 16 -20.54 14.83 41.01
CA ALA A 16 -21.00 15.71 39.93
C ALA A 16 -20.63 15.21 38.52
N THR A 17 -19.54 14.45 38.38
CA THR A 17 -19.12 13.82 37.12
C THR A 17 -19.99 12.61 36.79
N TRP A 18 -20.42 11.87 37.81
CA TRP A 18 -21.33 10.73 37.65
C TRP A 18 -22.73 11.16 37.26
N ASP A 19 -23.22 12.30 37.75
CA ASP A 19 -24.55 12.86 37.43
C ASP A 19 -24.60 13.58 36.07
N ARG A 20 -23.46 13.69 35.37
CA ARG A 20 -23.33 14.44 34.11
C ARG A 20 -23.96 13.77 32.88
N TYR A 21 -23.91 12.43 32.79
CA TYR A 21 -24.39 11.70 31.62
C TYR A 21 -25.62 10.87 31.93
N SER A 22 -26.63 10.95 31.06
CA SER A 22 -27.81 10.09 31.14
C SER A 22 -27.45 8.66 30.70
N TYR A 23 -28.13 7.65 31.27
CA TYR A 23 -28.02 6.27 30.81
C TYR A 23 -28.31 6.13 29.31
N PHE A 24 -29.17 7.00 28.78
CA PHE A 24 -29.48 7.07 27.35
C PHE A 24 -28.25 7.44 26.51
N GLU A 25 -27.47 8.43 26.92
CA GLU A 25 -26.30 8.92 26.18
C GLU A 25 -25.19 7.88 26.16
N LEU A 26 -24.94 7.23 27.31
CA LEU A 26 -23.98 6.13 27.42
C LEU A 26 -24.41 4.93 26.58
N ALA A 27 -25.72 4.61 26.54
CA ALA A 27 -26.24 3.56 25.70
C ALA A 27 -26.00 3.86 24.22
N VAL A 28 -26.32 5.07 23.75
CA VAL A 28 -26.10 5.50 22.36
C VAL A 28 -24.62 5.47 21.98
N LEU A 29 -23.75 5.92 22.88
CA LEU A 29 -22.30 5.97 22.65
C LEU A 29 -21.68 4.59 22.43
N VAL A 30 -22.24 3.54 23.05
CA VAL A 30 -21.78 2.16 22.89
C VAL A 30 -22.53 1.45 21.76
N SER A 31 -23.85 1.62 21.67
CA SER A 31 -24.69 0.86 20.74
C SER A 31 -24.53 1.33 19.30
N LEU A 32 -24.38 2.64 19.04
CA LEU A 32 -24.37 3.15 17.67
C LEU A 32 -23.10 2.75 16.88
N PRO A 33 -21.87 2.90 17.41
CA PRO A 33 -20.67 2.40 16.73
C PRO A 33 -20.72 0.89 16.49
N TRP A 34 -21.28 0.13 17.45
CA TRP A 34 -21.46 -1.31 17.32
C TRP A 34 -22.46 -1.66 16.21
N LEU A 35 -23.61 -0.98 16.13
CA LEU A 35 -24.59 -1.18 15.06
C LEU A 35 -24.00 -0.84 13.68
N VAL A 36 -23.19 0.21 13.58
CA VAL A 36 -22.45 0.55 12.34
C VAL A 36 -21.48 -0.55 11.96
N CYS A 37 -20.75 -1.11 12.93
CA CYS A 37 -19.86 -2.24 12.72
C CYS A 37 -20.63 -3.48 12.23
N VAL A 38 -21.74 -3.84 12.87
CA VAL A 38 -22.61 -4.97 12.47
C VAL A 38 -23.17 -4.76 11.06
N LEU A 39 -23.66 -3.57 10.74
CA LEU A 39 -24.18 -3.23 9.42
C LEU A 39 -23.09 -3.40 8.35
N MET A 40 -21.90 -2.85 8.57
CA MET A 40 -20.80 -2.96 7.63
C MET A 40 -20.35 -4.41 7.46
N SER A 41 -20.18 -5.16 8.55
CA SER A 41 -19.84 -6.58 8.51
C SER A 41 -20.87 -7.40 7.72
N PHE A 42 -22.16 -7.13 7.91
CA PHE A 42 -23.23 -7.76 7.13
C PHE A 42 -23.12 -7.44 5.63
N LEU A 43 -22.92 -6.17 5.27
CA LEU A 43 -22.77 -5.76 3.87
C LEU A 43 -21.56 -6.43 3.19
N PHE A 44 -20.46 -6.61 3.92
CA PHE A 44 -19.29 -7.35 3.42
C PHE A 44 -19.56 -8.86 3.23
N ALA A 45 -20.40 -9.45 4.07
CA ALA A 45 -20.80 -10.86 3.94
C ALA A 45 -21.77 -11.10 2.77
N SER A 46 -22.80 -10.25 2.62
CA SER A 46 -23.91 -10.47 1.69
C SER A 46 -23.78 -9.79 0.34
N THR A 47 -23.36 -8.52 0.32
CA THR A 47 -23.56 -7.63 -0.84
C THR A 47 -22.27 -7.35 -1.59
N TYR A 48 -21.13 -7.45 -0.92
CA TYR A 48 -19.82 -7.15 -1.48
C TYR A 48 -19.47 -7.99 -2.72
N HIS A 49 -19.94 -9.24 -2.78
CA HIS A 49 -19.72 -10.11 -3.95
C HIS A 49 -20.38 -9.55 -5.21
N SER A 50 -21.67 -9.21 -5.13
CA SER A 50 -22.45 -8.77 -6.29
C SER A 50 -22.21 -7.31 -6.65
N MET A 51 -22.05 -6.44 -5.65
CA MET A 51 -21.97 -4.99 -5.84
C MET A 51 -20.93 -4.36 -4.89
N PRO A 52 -19.63 -4.58 -5.14
CA PRO A 52 -18.57 -4.05 -4.27
C PRO A 52 -18.56 -2.51 -4.22
N LEU A 53 -18.89 -1.86 -5.34
CA LEU A 53 -18.97 -0.39 -5.41
C LEU A 53 -20.02 0.17 -4.44
N THR A 54 -21.19 -0.45 -4.34
CA THR A 54 -22.26 -0.02 -3.45
C THR A 54 -21.83 -0.07 -1.98
N VAL A 55 -21.14 -1.14 -1.57
CA VAL A 55 -20.62 -1.28 -0.20
C VAL A 55 -19.60 -0.18 0.12
N TRP A 56 -18.70 0.13 -0.82
CA TRP A 56 -17.73 1.22 -0.64
C TRP A 56 -18.38 2.61 -0.63
N VAL A 57 -19.38 2.84 -1.47
CA VAL A 57 -20.16 4.10 -1.44
C VAL A 57 -20.83 4.26 -0.08
N ILE A 58 -21.47 3.21 0.46
CA ILE A 58 -22.06 3.25 1.80
C ILE A 58 -20.98 3.55 2.86
N ALA A 59 -19.85 2.85 2.85
CA ALA A 59 -18.75 3.11 3.78
C ALA A 59 -18.26 4.56 3.72
N LEU A 60 -18.05 5.10 2.51
CA LEU A 60 -17.60 6.47 2.31
C LEU A 60 -18.65 7.49 2.75
N THR A 61 -19.94 7.24 2.50
CA THR A 61 -21.02 8.11 2.97
C THR A 61 -21.11 8.14 4.49
N LEU A 62 -20.94 7.00 5.17
CA LEU A 62 -20.89 6.95 6.63
C LEU A 62 -19.67 7.71 7.18
N LEU A 63 -18.50 7.58 6.55
CA LEU A 63 -17.30 8.33 6.92
C LEU A 63 -17.47 9.84 6.73
N THR A 64 -18.05 10.29 5.61
CA THR A 64 -18.27 11.72 5.37
C THR A 64 -19.29 12.32 6.34
N VAL A 65 -20.34 11.59 6.68
CA VAL A 65 -21.32 12.00 7.70
C VAL A 65 -20.65 12.11 9.08
N CYS A 66 -19.82 11.14 9.47
CA CYS A 66 -19.10 11.21 10.74
C CYS A 66 -18.10 12.38 10.78
N ILE A 67 -17.37 12.63 9.70
CA ILE A 67 -16.45 13.77 9.58
C ILE A 67 -17.20 15.10 9.64
N TRP A 68 -18.35 15.19 8.98
CA TRP A 68 -19.20 16.38 9.00
C TRP A 68 -19.68 16.68 10.42
N HIS A 69 -20.20 15.68 11.13
CA HIS A 69 -20.60 15.82 12.53
C HIS A 69 -19.42 16.23 13.43
N ALA A 70 -18.29 15.55 13.34
CA ALA A 70 -17.10 15.87 14.13
C ALA A 70 -16.61 17.33 13.91
N ARG A 71 -16.69 17.82 12.66
CA ARG A 71 -16.34 19.22 12.32
C ARG A 71 -17.40 20.21 12.80
N HIS A 72 -18.67 19.88 12.64
CA HIS A 72 -19.79 20.70 13.09
C HIS A 72 -19.71 20.95 14.59
N ASP A 73 -19.45 19.90 15.37
CA ASP A 73 -19.35 19.95 16.83
C ASP A 73 -18.11 20.74 17.27
N ALA A 74 -16.98 20.57 16.58
CA ALA A 74 -15.77 21.36 16.80
C ALA A 74 -15.95 22.87 16.51
N GLN A 75 -16.82 23.24 15.56
CA GLN A 75 -17.08 24.63 15.19
C GLN A 75 -18.05 25.33 16.14
N HIS A 76 -19.07 24.61 16.63
CA HIS A 76 -20.12 25.18 17.48
C HIS A 76 -19.81 25.08 18.99
N GLY A 77 -18.64 24.55 19.35
CA GLY A 77 -18.25 24.38 20.75
C GLY A 77 -19.19 23.46 21.53
N VAL A 78 -19.81 22.49 20.83
CA VAL A 78 -20.81 21.58 21.41
C VAL A 78 -20.12 20.46 22.20
N GLN A 79 -20.79 20.05 23.27
CA GLN A 79 -20.31 19.35 24.45
C GLN A 79 -19.74 17.93 24.24
N GLU A 80 -18.71 17.63 25.05
CA GLU A 80 -18.20 16.36 25.58
C GLU A 80 -18.44 15.05 24.77
N TRP A 81 -19.63 14.44 24.80
CA TRP A 81 -19.85 13.11 24.16
C TRP A 81 -20.15 13.16 22.66
N HIS A 82 -20.65 14.29 22.15
CA HIS A 82 -20.94 14.47 20.73
C HIS A 82 -19.68 14.42 19.86
N THR A 83 -18.52 14.73 20.42
CA THR A 83 -17.22 14.63 19.72
C THR A 83 -16.67 13.20 19.68
N VAL A 84 -16.93 12.40 20.73
CA VAL A 84 -16.43 11.03 20.85
C VAL A 84 -17.23 10.06 19.97
N LEU A 85 -18.55 10.24 19.89
CA LEU A 85 -19.44 9.40 19.10
C LEU A 85 -19.05 9.27 17.61
N PRO A 86 -18.88 10.35 16.82
CA PRO A 86 -18.53 10.26 15.41
C PRO A 86 -17.14 9.65 15.20
N LEU A 87 -16.19 9.88 16.11
CA LEU A 87 -14.86 9.25 16.06
C LEU A 87 -14.94 7.73 16.26
N SER A 88 -15.74 7.28 17.23
CA SER A 88 -15.97 5.85 17.49
C SER A 88 -16.73 5.18 16.34
N CYS A 89 -17.70 5.87 15.73
CA CYS A 89 -18.37 5.39 14.50
C CYS A 89 -17.40 5.29 13.32
N MET A 90 -16.50 6.26 13.12
CA MET A 90 -15.45 6.18 12.09
C MET A 90 -14.53 4.98 12.30
N ALA A 91 -14.08 4.77 13.55
CA ALA A 91 -13.28 3.61 13.90
C ALA A 91 -14.05 2.31 13.60
N GLY A 92 -15.35 2.26 13.90
CA GLY A 92 -16.24 1.15 13.56
C GLY A 92 -16.27 0.85 12.06
N VAL A 93 -16.44 1.87 11.20
CA VAL A 93 -16.44 1.70 9.73
C VAL A 93 -15.08 1.18 9.24
N VAL A 94 -13.97 1.75 9.71
CA VAL A 94 -12.63 1.35 9.26
C VAL A 94 -12.31 -0.08 9.68
N VAL A 95 -12.50 -0.40 10.97
CA VAL A 95 -12.20 -1.74 11.52
C VAL A 95 -13.08 -2.80 10.86
N SER A 96 -14.39 -2.56 10.76
CA SER A 96 -15.31 -3.51 10.09
C SER A 96 -15.01 -3.69 8.61
N SER A 97 -14.55 -2.65 7.90
CA SER A 97 -14.15 -2.77 6.50
C SER A 97 -12.87 -3.59 6.32
N CYS A 98 -11.86 -3.37 7.16
CA CYS A 98 -10.64 -4.17 7.15
C CYS A 98 -10.93 -5.65 7.46
N LEU A 99 -11.66 -5.91 8.54
CA LEU A 99 -12.03 -7.28 8.94
C LEU A 99 -12.97 -7.93 7.91
N GLY A 100 -13.91 -7.18 7.36
CA GLY A 100 -14.82 -7.63 6.30
C GLY A 100 -14.07 -8.06 5.03
N LEU A 101 -13.05 -7.30 4.60
CA LEU A 101 -12.21 -7.68 3.46
C LEU A 101 -11.38 -8.94 3.72
N VAL A 102 -10.82 -9.09 4.93
CA VAL A 102 -10.08 -10.29 5.31
C VAL A 102 -11.02 -11.50 5.33
N ALA A 103 -12.16 -11.38 6.02
CA ALA A 103 -13.17 -12.43 6.07
C ALA A 103 -13.70 -12.79 4.68
N TYR A 104 -13.86 -11.79 3.80
CA TYR A 104 -14.27 -12.02 2.42
C TYR A 104 -13.25 -12.84 1.64
N LYS A 105 -11.97 -12.44 1.69
CA LYS A 105 -10.92 -13.18 0.99
C LYS A 105 -10.75 -14.60 1.53
N SER A 106 -10.76 -14.78 2.84
CA SER A 106 -10.54 -16.08 3.48
C SER A 106 -11.73 -17.04 3.33
N PHE A 107 -12.97 -16.55 3.47
CA PHE A 107 -14.15 -17.42 3.58
C PHE A 107 -15.21 -17.14 2.50
N TYR A 108 -15.74 -15.91 2.44
CA TYR A 108 -16.90 -15.63 1.58
C TYR A 108 -16.58 -15.75 0.09
N SER A 109 -15.34 -15.52 -0.34
CA SER A 109 -14.94 -15.68 -1.74
C SER A 109 -15.10 -17.13 -2.22
N HIS A 110 -14.75 -18.11 -1.39
CA HIS A 110 -14.93 -19.53 -1.65
C HIS A 110 -16.42 -19.92 -1.60
N TYR A 111 -17.14 -19.47 -0.56
CA TYR A 111 -18.58 -19.68 -0.47
C TYR A 111 -19.33 -19.19 -1.72
N TRP A 112 -19.10 -17.93 -2.11
CA TRP A 112 -19.78 -17.35 -3.27
C TRP A 112 -19.32 -17.99 -4.57
N LEU A 113 -18.06 -18.42 -4.68
CA LEU A 113 -17.60 -19.22 -5.84
C LEU A 113 -18.44 -20.50 -5.99
N TYR A 114 -18.55 -21.31 -4.93
CA TYR A 114 -19.31 -22.57 -4.99
C TYR A 114 -20.81 -22.37 -5.15
N ARG A 115 -21.36 -21.30 -4.56
CA ARG A 115 -22.78 -20.96 -4.64
C ARG A 115 -23.20 -20.42 -6.01
N SER A 116 -22.34 -19.61 -6.64
CA SER A 116 -22.65 -18.92 -7.92
C SER A 116 -22.26 -19.72 -9.16
N SER A 117 -21.42 -20.74 -9.01
CA SER A 117 -20.97 -21.57 -10.12
C SER A 117 -21.92 -22.76 -10.35
N HIS A 118 -21.88 -23.35 -11.54
CA HIS A 118 -22.73 -24.49 -11.86
C HIS A 118 -22.34 -25.73 -11.05
N SER A 119 -23.35 -26.51 -10.68
CA SER A 119 -23.17 -27.82 -10.07
C SER A 119 -23.56 -28.88 -11.09
N TYR A 120 -22.63 -29.76 -11.42
CA TYR A 120 -22.87 -30.88 -12.33
C TYR A 120 -22.92 -32.18 -11.55
N VAL A 121 -23.78 -33.10 -11.99
CA VAL A 121 -23.98 -34.40 -11.38
C VAL A 121 -23.81 -35.51 -12.40
N ASN A 122 -23.41 -36.70 -11.94
CA ASN A 122 -23.13 -37.85 -12.77
C ASN A 122 -22.07 -37.58 -13.86
N VAL A 123 -21.02 -36.83 -13.49
CA VAL A 123 -19.91 -36.50 -14.40
C VAL A 123 -18.97 -37.69 -14.53
N LEU A 124 -18.64 -38.08 -15.77
CA LEU A 124 -17.69 -39.15 -16.01
C LEU A 124 -16.25 -38.61 -16.05
N PRO A 125 -15.27 -39.25 -15.36
CA PRO A 125 -13.87 -38.84 -15.42
C PRO A 125 -13.26 -38.85 -16.84
N SER A 126 -13.81 -39.67 -17.74
CA SER A 126 -13.41 -39.75 -19.15
C SER A 126 -13.88 -38.57 -20.01
N GLU A 127 -14.87 -37.79 -19.55
CA GLU A 127 -15.43 -36.68 -20.32
C GLU A 127 -14.46 -35.49 -20.42
N PRO A 128 -14.51 -34.70 -21.52
CA PRO A 128 -13.64 -33.55 -21.67
C PRO A 128 -13.85 -32.48 -20.59
N ALA A 129 -12.79 -32.12 -19.87
CA ALA A 129 -12.83 -31.09 -18.83
C ALA A 129 -13.28 -29.71 -19.35
N ALA A 130 -13.07 -29.42 -20.64
CA ALA A 130 -13.47 -28.17 -21.28
C ALA A 130 -14.99 -27.87 -21.17
N GLY A 131 -15.83 -28.90 -21.03
CA GLY A 131 -17.27 -28.73 -20.82
C GLY A 131 -17.67 -28.27 -19.41
N TYR A 132 -16.73 -28.28 -18.46
CA TYR A 132 -16.98 -28.09 -17.03
C TYR A 132 -16.20 -26.90 -16.43
N LEU A 133 -15.70 -25.98 -17.26
CA LEU A 133 -14.88 -24.85 -16.80
C LEU A 133 -15.63 -23.84 -15.92
N ASP A 134 -16.96 -23.84 -15.96
CA ASP A 134 -17.85 -23.01 -15.13
C ASP A 134 -18.37 -23.75 -13.89
N ALA A 135 -17.93 -24.99 -13.67
CA ALA A 135 -18.33 -25.78 -12.52
C ALA A 135 -17.70 -25.24 -11.22
N GLY A 136 -18.49 -25.14 -10.17
CA GLY A 136 -18.00 -24.97 -8.80
C GLY A 136 -17.99 -26.29 -8.03
N LYS A 137 -18.93 -27.18 -8.37
CA LYS A 137 -19.14 -28.47 -7.72
C LYS A 137 -19.35 -29.53 -8.80
N LEU A 138 -18.65 -30.63 -8.68
CA LEU A 138 -18.75 -31.79 -9.57
C LEU A 138 -19.09 -33.00 -8.72
N VAL A 139 -20.23 -33.63 -8.98
CA VAL A 139 -20.56 -34.96 -8.45
C VAL A 139 -20.31 -35.94 -9.57
N PHE A 140 -19.31 -36.80 -9.38
CA PHE A 140 -18.92 -37.80 -10.37
C PHE A 140 -19.86 -39.01 -10.31
N ALA A 141 -19.84 -39.83 -11.36
CA ALA A 141 -20.53 -41.11 -11.38
C ALA A 141 -20.01 -42.06 -10.27
N ASP A 142 -20.83 -43.04 -9.87
CA ASP A 142 -20.57 -43.92 -8.72
C ASP A 142 -19.27 -44.74 -8.88
N GLU A 143 -18.83 -45.00 -10.10
CA GLU A 143 -17.60 -45.75 -10.41
C GLU A 143 -16.32 -44.89 -10.31
N ALA A 144 -16.47 -43.57 -10.24
CA ALA A 144 -15.36 -42.63 -10.20
C ALA A 144 -14.64 -42.66 -8.84
N ARG A 145 -13.31 -42.64 -8.90
CA ARG A 145 -12.45 -42.68 -7.71
C ARG A 145 -11.11 -42.02 -7.97
N VAL A 146 -10.49 -41.55 -6.91
CA VAL A 146 -9.10 -41.07 -6.95
C VAL A 146 -8.15 -42.26 -7.04
N ASP A 147 -7.26 -42.26 -8.03
CA ASP A 147 -6.18 -43.24 -8.12
C ASP A 147 -5.01 -42.84 -7.22
N ALA A 148 -5.12 -43.16 -5.93
CA ALA A 148 -4.12 -42.79 -4.93
C ALA A 148 -2.72 -43.35 -5.23
N LYS A 149 -2.61 -44.47 -5.97
CA LYS A 149 -1.31 -45.08 -6.32
C LYS A 149 -0.55 -44.29 -7.37
N ARG A 150 -1.27 -43.58 -8.24
CA ARG A 150 -0.71 -42.67 -9.25
C ARG A 150 -0.71 -41.21 -8.79
N GLY A 151 -0.75 -40.99 -7.47
CA GLY A 151 -0.54 -39.68 -6.86
C GLY A 151 0.90 -39.19 -7.04
N LEU A 152 1.11 -37.87 -7.09
CA LEU A 152 2.44 -37.27 -7.14
C LEU A 152 2.49 -35.97 -6.31
N GLY A 153 3.55 -35.85 -5.51
CA GLY A 153 3.84 -34.67 -4.71
C GLY A 153 4.97 -33.84 -5.29
N PHE A 154 4.68 -32.60 -5.68
CA PHE A 154 5.67 -31.61 -6.08
C PHE A 154 6.04 -30.72 -4.90
N LYS A 155 7.33 -30.64 -4.55
CA LYS A 155 7.77 -29.89 -3.38
C LYS A 155 8.26 -28.48 -3.76
N ASP A 156 7.51 -27.47 -3.33
CA ASP A 156 7.90 -26.06 -3.36
C ASP A 156 7.36 -25.33 -2.13
N ARG A 157 8.23 -25.09 -1.14
CA ARG A 157 7.92 -24.71 0.26
C ARG A 157 7.01 -25.71 1.01
N SER A 158 5.83 -26.01 0.47
CA SER A 158 4.92 -27.11 0.81
C SER A 158 4.91 -28.17 -0.29
N VAL A 159 4.35 -29.34 -0.02
CA VAL A 159 4.16 -30.41 -1.00
C VAL A 159 2.79 -30.26 -1.67
N TYR A 160 2.77 -29.94 -2.96
CA TYR A 160 1.57 -29.87 -3.77
C TYR A 160 1.27 -31.25 -4.36
N CYS A 161 0.17 -31.82 -3.92
CA CYS A 161 -0.26 -33.17 -4.22
C CYS A 161 -1.30 -33.18 -5.32
N VAL A 162 -1.12 -34.05 -6.31
CA VAL A 162 -2.14 -34.32 -7.35
C VAL A 162 -2.33 -35.81 -7.52
N ALA A 163 -3.55 -36.25 -7.77
CA ALA A 163 -3.86 -37.63 -8.14
C ALA A 163 -4.92 -37.69 -9.26
N PRO A 164 -4.79 -38.60 -10.23
CA PRO A 164 -5.78 -38.77 -11.29
C PRO A 164 -7.13 -39.20 -10.72
N ILE A 165 -8.21 -38.61 -11.23
CA ILE A 165 -9.57 -39.14 -11.02
C ILE A 165 -9.89 -40.03 -12.22
N ILE A 166 -10.27 -41.27 -11.94
CA ILE A 166 -10.50 -42.31 -12.95
C ILE A 166 -11.81 -43.04 -12.68
N ASP A 167 -12.31 -43.71 -13.71
CA ASP A 167 -13.39 -44.69 -13.63
C ASP A 167 -12.85 -46.10 -13.92
N ASP A 168 -13.75 -47.06 -14.11
CA ASP A 168 -13.41 -48.44 -14.45
C ASP A 168 -12.74 -48.60 -15.82
N SER A 169 -12.92 -47.63 -16.74
CA SER A 169 -12.26 -47.63 -18.05
C SER A 169 -10.77 -47.30 -17.97
N LYS A 170 -10.31 -46.72 -16.85
CA LYS A 170 -8.91 -46.34 -16.58
C LYS A 170 -8.28 -45.58 -17.75
N PRO A 171 -8.82 -44.41 -18.13
CA PRO A 171 -8.32 -43.69 -19.28
C PRO A 171 -6.85 -43.29 -19.09
N GLU A 172 -6.04 -43.40 -20.14
CA GLU A 172 -4.68 -42.86 -20.16
C GLU A 172 -4.67 -41.32 -20.23
N LYS A 173 -5.78 -40.74 -20.68
CA LYS A 173 -6.00 -39.30 -20.73
C LYS A 173 -6.83 -38.84 -19.53
N ILE A 174 -6.17 -38.18 -18.60
CA ILE A 174 -6.75 -37.68 -17.35
C ILE A 174 -7.23 -36.25 -17.55
N GLN A 175 -8.51 -36.03 -17.29
CA GLN A 175 -9.19 -34.74 -17.47
C GLN A 175 -9.32 -33.99 -16.14
N PHE A 176 -9.58 -34.74 -15.07
CA PHE A 176 -9.81 -34.24 -13.72
C PHE A 176 -8.75 -34.77 -12.76
N TRP A 177 -8.25 -33.89 -11.90
CA TRP A 177 -7.22 -34.20 -10.92
C TRP A 177 -7.69 -33.83 -9.52
N ALA A 178 -7.60 -34.75 -8.57
CA ALA A 178 -7.73 -34.45 -7.16
C ALA A 178 -6.47 -33.71 -6.70
N ALA A 179 -6.61 -32.59 -6.00
CA ALA A 179 -5.52 -31.73 -5.59
C ALA A 179 -5.57 -31.40 -4.09
N GLY A 180 -4.41 -31.36 -3.43
CA GLY A 180 -4.29 -31.02 -2.01
C GLY A 180 -2.85 -30.63 -1.63
N GLN A 181 -2.62 -30.23 -0.38
CA GLN A 181 -1.29 -29.84 0.11
C GLN A 181 -0.85 -30.69 1.31
N ASP A 182 0.42 -31.08 1.33
CA ASP A 182 1.09 -31.77 2.43
C ASP A 182 0.41 -33.09 2.86
N CYS A 183 -0.23 -33.78 1.92
CA CYS A 183 -1.06 -34.98 2.13
C CYS A 183 -0.76 -36.13 1.15
N CYS A 184 0.47 -36.16 0.61
CA CYS A 184 0.93 -37.23 -0.27
C CYS A 184 2.45 -37.44 -0.19
N SER A 185 2.89 -38.61 -0.63
CA SER A 185 4.30 -38.92 -0.85
C SER A 185 4.82 -38.27 -2.15
N ALA A 186 6.15 -38.28 -2.35
CA ALA A 186 6.75 -37.84 -3.61
C ALA A 186 6.18 -38.61 -4.83
N ARG A 187 5.79 -39.88 -4.63
CA ARG A 187 5.10 -40.73 -5.60
C ARG A 187 4.15 -41.66 -4.85
N GLY A 188 2.91 -41.79 -5.32
CA GLY A 188 1.86 -42.57 -4.69
C GLY A 188 1.31 -41.96 -3.40
N ASP A 189 0.53 -42.77 -2.67
CA ASP A 189 -0.04 -42.49 -1.35
C ASP A 189 -0.75 -41.14 -1.25
N PHE A 190 -1.65 -40.85 -2.17
CA PHE A 190 -2.50 -39.66 -2.07
C PHE A 190 -3.62 -39.86 -1.04
N GLU A 191 -3.58 -39.09 0.04
CA GLU A 191 -4.51 -39.20 1.18
C GLU A 191 -5.21 -37.86 1.50
N CYS A 192 -5.22 -36.92 0.56
CA CYS A 192 -5.83 -35.62 0.76
C CYS A 192 -7.35 -35.70 0.94
N ASP A 193 -7.88 -34.90 1.87
CA ASP A 193 -9.31 -34.74 2.13
C ASP A 193 -10.01 -36.10 2.36
N ASP A 194 -11.07 -36.38 1.61
CA ASP A 194 -11.86 -37.60 1.73
C ASP A 194 -11.44 -38.68 0.71
N ALA A 195 -10.24 -38.60 0.11
CA ALA A 195 -9.79 -39.53 -0.93
C ALA A 195 -9.73 -41.01 -0.48
N TRP A 196 -9.64 -41.25 0.83
CA TRP A 196 -9.66 -42.59 1.43
C TRP A 196 -11.08 -43.12 1.69
N ASP A 197 -12.09 -42.23 1.72
CA ASP A 197 -13.47 -42.63 1.95
C ASP A 197 -14.08 -43.15 0.64
N ARG A 198 -14.59 -44.39 0.68
CA ARG A 198 -15.27 -45.01 -0.47
C ARG A 198 -16.57 -44.33 -0.85
N LYS A 199 -17.15 -43.52 0.05
CA LYS A 199 -18.34 -42.74 -0.22
C LYS A 199 -18.03 -41.41 -0.90
N ALA A 200 -16.76 -40.99 -0.96
CA ALA A 200 -16.38 -39.76 -1.62
C ALA A 200 -16.39 -39.96 -3.14
N HIS A 201 -17.29 -39.26 -3.82
CA HIS A 201 -17.45 -39.24 -5.28
C HIS A 201 -17.74 -37.82 -5.79
N ALA A 202 -17.47 -36.80 -4.97
CA ALA A 202 -17.68 -35.42 -5.32
C ALA A 202 -16.39 -34.61 -5.19
N GLY A 203 -16.36 -33.46 -5.86
CA GLY A 203 -15.25 -32.53 -5.80
C GLY A 203 -15.71 -31.09 -5.88
N VAL A 204 -15.10 -30.22 -5.08
CA VAL A 204 -15.23 -28.77 -5.24
C VAL A 204 -14.07 -28.23 -6.06
N VAL A 205 -14.36 -27.40 -7.06
CA VAL A 205 -13.36 -26.99 -8.06
C VAL A 205 -12.39 -25.97 -7.47
N VAL A 206 -11.09 -26.19 -7.69
CA VAL A 206 -10.01 -25.29 -7.27
C VAL A 206 -9.70 -24.31 -8.41
N ARG A 207 -10.49 -23.24 -8.52
CA ARG A 207 -10.43 -22.31 -9.66
C ARG A 207 -9.15 -21.46 -9.73
N ARG A 208 -8.51 -21.19 -8.58
CA ARG A 208 -7.19 -20.54 -8.50
C ARG A 208 -6.17 -21.56 -8.04
N ALA A 209 -6.05 -22.65 -8.80
CA ALA A 209 -5.01 -23.63 -8.58
C ALA A 209 -3.64 -22.94 -8.63
N ALA A 210 -2.83 -23.21 -7.61
CA ALA A 210 -1.44 -22.77 -7.59
C ALA A 210 -0.71 -23.37 -8.80
N PRO A 211 0.17 -22.61 -9.50
CA PRO A 211 0.90 -23.12 -10.67
C PRO A 211 1.70 -24.40 -10.38
N GLU A 212 2.05 -24.63 -9.12
CA GLU A 212 2.72 -25.82 -8.61
C GLU A 212 1.91 -27.10 -8.82
N TYR A 213 0.57 -27.03 -8.84
CA TYR A 213 -0.27 -28.18 -9.20
C TYR A 213 -0.09 -28.58 -10.67
N LEU A 214 0.11 -27.63 -11.58
CA LEU A 214 0.42 -27.93 -12.98
C LEU A 214 1.81 -28.57 -13.11
N GLN A 215 2.78 -28.16 -12.29
CA GLN A 215 4.09 -28.81 -12.24
C GLN A 215 3.99 -30.24 -11.73
N ALA A 216 3.19 -30.48 -10.69
CA ALA A 216 2.88 -31.82 -10.20
C ALA A 216 2.23 -32.68 -11.29
N VAL A 217 1.26 -32.14 -12.05
CA VAL A 217 0.66 -32.85 -13.19
C VAL A 217 1.70 -33.15 -14.27
N LYS A 218 2.57 -32.20 -14.62
CA LYS A 218 3.65 -32.40 -15.62
C LYS A 218 4.57 -33.55 -15.22
N GLN A 219 4.94 -33.63 -13.95
CA GLN A 219 5.75 -34.73 -13.42
C GLN A 219 4.98 -36.05 -13.38
N ALA A 220 3.70 -36.05 -12.97
CA ALA A 220 2.86 -37.23 -12.95
C ALA A 220 2.68 -37.84 -14.35
N LYS A 221 2.50 -36.99 -15.38
CA LYS A 221 2.46 -37.41 -16.78
C LYS A 221 3.74 -38.15 -17.19
N ALA A 222 4.90 -37.61 -16.85
CA ALA A 222 6.19 -38.22 -17.18
C ALA A 222 6.46 -39.52 -16.42
N VAL A 223 6.11 -39.60 -15.14
CA VAL A 223 6.37 -40.76 -14.27
C VAL A 223 5.44 -41.93 -14.58
N TYR A 224 4.16 -41.64 -14.81
CA TYR A 224 3.12 -42.67 -14.95
C TYR A 224 2.65 -42.88 -16.39
N GLY A 225 3.25 -42.20 -17.38
CA GLY A 225 2.88 -42.33 -18.79
C GLY A 225 1.47 -41.82 -19.09
N LEU A 226 1.02 -40.79 -18.36
CA LEU A 226 -0.34 -40.25 -18.49
C LEU A 226 -0.36 -39.07 -19.47
N SER A 227 -1.51 -38.83 -20.10
CA SER A 227 -1.78 -37.62 -20.86
C SER A 227 -2.82 -36.76 -20.13
N SER A 228 -2.75 -35.44 -20.28
CA SER A 228 -3.68 -34.48 -19.66
C SER A 228 -3.79 -33.26 -20.59
N PRO A 229 -4.96 -32.62 -20.71
CA PRO A 229 -5.11 -31.37 -21.45
C PRO A 229 -4.21 -30.26 -20.86
N ALA A 230 -4.02 -29.18 -21.63
CA ALA A 230 -3.26 -28.01 -21.20
C ALA A 230 -3.88 -27.34 -19.96
N GLU A 231 -5.21 -27.32 -19.89
CA GLU A 231 -5.99 -26.80 -18.77
C GLU A 231 -6.82 -27.93 -18.13
N PRO A 232 -6.24 -28.74 -17.22
CA PRO A 232 -6.99 -29.71 -16.45
C PRO A 232 -7.81 -29.02 -15.35
N ILE A 233 -8.91 -29.66 -14.94
CA ILE A 233 -9.69 -29.21 -13.79
C ILE A 233 -9.13 -29.86 -12.53
N PHE A 234 -8.75 -29.03 -11.56
CA PHE A 234 -8.38 -29.45 -10.22
C PHE A 234 -9.59 -29.41 -9.30
N VAL A 235 -9.76 -30.47 -8.51
CA VAL A 235 -10.83 -30.56 -7.50
C VAL A 235 -10.26 -30.95 -6.14
N GLN A 236 -10.83 -30.39 -5.09
CA GLN A 236 -10.68 -30.92 -3.74
C GLN A 236 -11.70 -32.04 -3.57
N TRP A 237 -11.24 -33.27 -3.29
CA TRP A 237 -12.08 -34.47 -3.27
C TRP A 237 -12.82 -34.61 -1.94
N VAL A 238 -14.15 -34.66 -1.99
CA VAL A 238 -14.99 -34.59 -0.79
C VAL A 238 -16.18 -35.54 -0.86
N VAL A 239 -16.69 -35.97 0.29
CA VAL A 239 -17.93 -36.75 0.39
C VAL A 239 -19.15 -35.90 0.05
N ASP A 240 -19.20 -34.69 0.60
CA ASP A 240 -20.35 -33.80 0.50
C ASP A 240 -19.89 -32.38 0.15
N PRO A 241 -20.09 -31.93 -1.11
CA PRO A 241 -19.67 -30.61 -1.55
C PRO A 241 -20.56 -29.49 -0.96
N GLU A 242 -21.79 -29.79 -0.54
CA GLU A 242 -22.69 -28.83 0.10
C GLU A 242 -22.24 -28.51 1.52
N LYS A 243 -21.72 -29.51 2.23
CA LYS A 243 -21.12 -29.33 3.55
C LYS A 243 -19.90 -28.40 3.50
N VAL A 244 -19.08 -28.49 2.45
CA VAL A 244 -17.93 -27.59 2.25
C VAL A 244 -18.41 -26.15 2.05
N GLU A 245 -19.39 -25.94 1.16
CA GLU A 245 -20.04 -24.64 0.95
C GLU A 245 -20.55 -24.05 2.28
N LEU A 246 -21.30 -24.84 3.06
CA LEU A 246 -21.87 -24.41 4.33
C LEU A 246 -20.78 -24.09 5.38
N ASN A 247 -19.70 -24.86 5.43
CA ASN A 247 -18.61 -24.62 6.37
C ASN A 247 -17.94 -23.26 6.14
N TYR A 248 -17.70 -22.86 4.88
CA TYR A 248 -17.17 -21.52 4.59
C TYR A 248 -18.13 -20.41 5.04
N TRP A 249 -19.44 -20.61 4.86
CA TRP A 249 -20.44 -19.68 5.35
C TRP A 249 -20.44 -19.57 6.89
N LEU A 250 -20.44 -20.70 7.59
CA LEU A 250 -20.49 -20.74 9.06
C LEU A 250 -19.22 -20.15 9.69
N LEU A 251 -18.04 -20.52 9.18
CA LEU A 251 -16.76 -19.98 9.68
C LEU A 251 -16.65 -18.47 9.44
N GLY A 252 -17.02 -18.00 8.24
CA GLY A 252 -17.03 -16.57 7.92
C GLY A 252 -17.94 -15.76 8.85
N ASN A 253 -19.17 -16.24 9.07
CA ASN A 253 -20.11 -15.59 9.98
C ASN A 253 -19.65 -15.67 11.44
N GLY A 254 -19.08 -16.79 11.87
CA GLY A 254 -18.52 -16.93 13.22
C GLY A 254 -17.41 -15.91 13.50
N VAL A 255 -16.50 -15.71 12.54
CA VAL A 255 -15.42 -14.71 12.65
C VAL A 255 -15.99 -13.29 12.70
N LEU A 256 -16.96 -12.94 11.86
CA LEU A 256 -17.57 -11.61 11.87
C LEU A 256 -18.38 -11.34 13.14
N ILE A 257 -19.22 -12.28 13.58
CA ILE A 257 -20.00 -12.15 14.82
C ILE A 257 -19.06 -12.00 16.01
N GLY A 258 -18.02 -12.85 16.11
CA GLY A 258 -17.00 -12.75 17.14
C GLY A 258 -16.30 -11.39 17.12
N SER A 259 -15.95 -10.89 15.93
CA SER A 259 -15.33 -9.57 15.75
C SER A 259 -16.25 -8.42 16.20
N CYS A 260 -17.55 -8.48 15.88
CA CYS A 260 -18.53 -7.48 16.33
C CYS A 260 -18.70 -7.49 17.86
N LEU A 261 -18.68 -8.67 18.51
CA LEU A 261 -18.73 -8.78 19.97
C LEU A 261 -17.47 -8.22 20.63
N VAL A 262 -16.29 -8.51 20.08
CA VAL A 262 -15.02 -7.93 20.56
C VAL A 262 -15.04 -6.41 20.39
N PHE A 263 -15.51 -5.91 19.24
CA PHE A 263 -15.64 -4.49 18.98
C PHE A 263 -16.61 -3.80 19.96
N LEU A 264 -17.72 -4.45 20.34
CA LEU A 264 -18.65 -3.93 21.35
C LEU A 264 -17.93 -3.66 22.68
N VAL A 265 -17.16 -4.64 23.16
CA VAL A 265 -16.41 -4.52 24.42
C VAL A 265 -15.33 -3.43 24.31
N LEU A 266 -14.53 -3.46 23.24
CA LEU A 266 -13.46 -2.49 23.02
C LEU A 266 -13.99 -1.07 22.87
N SER A 267 -15.05 -0.87 22.09
CA SER A 267 -15.70 0.43 21.93
C SER A 267 -16.26 0.92 23.27
N GLY A 268 -16.85 0.03 24.09
CA GLY A 268 -17.31 0.37 25.43
C GLY A 268 -16.17 0.87 26.32
N VAL A 269 -15.06 0.13 26.39
CA VAL A 269 -13.88 0.50 27.19
C VAL A 269 -13.27 1.82 26.72
N VAL A 270 -13.03 1.96 25.41
CA VAL A 270 -12.43 3.16 24.82
C VAL A 270 -13.31 4.38 25.05
N ASN A 271 -14.62 4.28 24.84
CA ASN A 271 -15.55 5.38 25.07
C ASN A 271 -15.57 5.80 26.55
N VAL A 272 -15.58 4.85 27.49
CA VAL A 272 -15.51 5.13 28.93
C VAL A 272 -14.21 5.84 29.32
N ILE A 273 -13.09 5.52 28.66
CA ILE A 273 -11.79 6.17 28.90
C ILE A 273 -11.72 7.57 28.26
N LEU A 274 -12.31 7.75 27.08
CA LEU A 274 -12.25 9.01 26.34
C LEU A 274 -13.17 10.10 26.91
N LEU A 275 -14.32 9.72 27.48
CA LEU A 275 -15.26 10.65 28.11
C LEU A 275 -14.59 11.61 29.13
N PRO A 276 -13.80 11.14 30.13
CA PRO A 276 -13.08 12.00 31.08
C PRO A 276 -12.09 13.01 30.48
N LEU A 277 -11.55 12.72 29.28
CA LEU A 277 -10.52 13.55 28.66
C LEU A 277 -11.10 14.80 28.00
N THR A 278 -12.43 14.88 27.90
CA THR A 278 -13.13 16.05 27.40
C THR A 278 -13.26 17.09 28.51
N LYS A 279 -12.75 18.31 28.27
CA LYS A 279 -12.69 19.37 29.30
C LYS A 279 -14.11 19.87 29.63
N PRO A 280 -14.40 20.19 30.91
CA PRO A 280 -15.65 20.85 31.26
C PRO A 280 -15.73 22.24 30.60
N PRO A 281 -16.95 22.72 30.28
CA PRO A 281 -17.13 24.11 29.86
C PRO A 281 -16.68 25.03 30.99
N GLU A 282 -15.83 26.01 30.64
CA GLU A 282 -15.43 27.08 31.55
C GLU A 282 -16.67 27.92 31.84
N GLU A 283 -17.18 27.83 33.07
CA GLU A 283 -18.36 28.57 33.51
C GLU A 283 -18.08 30.07 33.36
N VAL A 284 -18.74 30.73 32.39
CA VAL A 284 -18.64 32.18 32.20
C VAL A 284 -19.22 32.85 33.44
N ARG A 285 -18.33 33.20 34.38
CA ARG A 285 -18.66 33.95 35.59
C ARG A 285 -19.17 35.32 35.15
N GLN A 286 -20.50 35.48 35.07
CA GLN A 286 -21.12 36.77 34.75
C GLN A 286 -20.67 37.81 35.79
N PRO A 287 -20.12 38.97 35.40
CA PRO A 287 -19.83 40.03 36.35
C PRO A 287 -21.16 40.53 36.93
N MET A 288 -21.31 40.43 38.26
CA MET A 288 -22.40 41.05 39.01
C MET A 288 -22.52 42.53 38.63
N VAL A 289 -23.57 42.88 37.90
CA VAL A 289 -23.96 44.27 37.66
C VAL A 289 -24.42 44.85 39.01
N ARG A 290 -23.59 45.68 39.65
CA ARG A 290 -24.00 46.49 40.80
C ARG A 290 -24.98 47.56 40.30
N PRO A 291 -26.09 47.84 41.01
CA PRO A 291 -27.01 48.91 40.62
C PRO A 291 -26.34 50.28 40.77
N PRO A 292 -26.74 51.29 39.98
CA PRO A 292 -26.10 52.60 40.01
C PRO A 292 -26.37 53.27 41.36
N ARG A 293 -25.29 53.74 42.02
CA ARG A 293 -25.37 54.56 43.22
C ARG A 293 -26.09 55.87 42.89
N GLN A 294 -27.23 56.09 43.53
CA GLN A 294 -27.89 57.38 43.58
C GLN A 294 -26.92 58.44 44.13
N ALA A 295 -26.81 59.55 43.42
CA ALA A 295 -26.12 60.74 43.88
C ALA A 295 -26.91 61.36 45.04
N CYS A 296 -26.41 61.21 46.26
CA CYS A 296 -26.87 62.01 47.39
C CYS A 296 -26.03 63.29 47.47
N CYS A 297 -26.69 64.42 47.18
CA CYS A 297 -26.25 65.76 47.51
C CYS A 297 -25.91 65.88 49.01
N CYS A 298 -24.83 66.60 49.32
CA CYS A 298 -24.46 66.96 50.68
C CYS A 298 -24.81 68.45 50.91
N PRO A 299 -25.55 68.82 51.98
CA PRO A 299 -25.63 70.20 52.43
C PRO A 299 -24.78 70.47 53.68
N SER A 300 -23.96 71.51 53.57
CA SER A 300 -23.54 72.52 54.56
C SER A 300 -23.28 72.18 56.04
N ARG A 301 -22.00 72.34 56.43
CA ARG A 301 -21.47 73.34 57.39
C ARG A 301 -21.99 73.39 58.86
N SER A 302 -21.15 72.97 59.83
CA SER A 302 -20.81 73.67 61.11
C SER A 302 -20.05 72.70 62.04
N ARG A 303 -18.81 72.96 62.48
CA ARG A 303 -18.34 73.78 63.65
C ARG A 303 -18.28 72.96 64.97
N LEU A 304 -17.20 73.18 65.75
CA LEU A 304 -16.74 72.54 67.01
C LEU A 304 -15.98 71.22 66.81
N GLY A 305 -14.80 70.96 67.37
CA GLY A 305 -14.11 71.58 68.50
C GLY A 305 -13.90 70.55 69.61
N LEU A 306 -12.62 70.16 69.83
CA LEU A 306 -12.04 69.50 71.02
C LEU A 306 -12.20 67.97 71.24
N HIS A 307 -11.00 67.40 71.49
CA HIS A 307 -10.60 66.43 72.53
C HIS A 307 -10.52 64.92 72.23
N CYS A 308 -9.24 64.50 72.23
CA CYS A 308 -8.60 63.36 72.91
C CYS A 308 -9.18 61.93 72.82
N GLY A 309 -8.39 61.07 72.17
CA GLY A 309 -7.75 59.89 72.77
C GLY A 309 -8.64 58.77 73.27
N ASP A 310 -8.65 57.62 72.59
CA ASP A 310 -7.74 56.50 72.88
C ASP A 310 -8.16 55.24 72.07
N LYS A 311 -7.17 54.40 71.78
CA LYS A 311 -7.21 52.98 71.37
C LYS A 311 -7.60 52.58 69.94
N GLY A 312 -6.66 51.85 69.32
CA GLY A 312 -7.00 50.75 68.41
C GLY A 312 -6.17 50.72 67.13
N GLU A 313 -5.10 49.92 67.16
CA GLU A 313 -4.25 49.50 66.04
C GLU A 313 -4.96 49.40 64.67
N ARG A 314 -4.36 50.01 63.64
CA ARG A 314 -4.62 49.74 62.22
C ARG A 314 -3.38 50.17 61.40
N ALA A 315 -2.60 49.19 60.94
CA ALA A 315 -2.63 48.64 59.58
C ALA A 315 -1.58 49.27 58.65
N GLU A 316 -0.35 48.78 58.79
CA GLU A 316 0.62 48.72 57.69
C GLU A 316 0.08 47.72 56.65
N GLY A 317 -0.67 48.22 55.67
CA GLY A 317 -1.26 47.36 54.63
C GLY A 317 -1.84 48.09 53.41
N CYS A 318 -1.68 49.41 53.31
CA CYS A 318 -2.22 50.19 52.19
C CYS A 318 -1.19 50.68 51.18
N GLU A 319 0.12 50.67 51.46
CA GLU A 319 1.13 51.14 50.49
C GLU A 319 1.50 50.08 49.42
N LEU A 320 1.23 48.79 49.66
CA LEU A 320 1.54 47.74 48.69
C LEU A 320 0.50 47.62 47.56
N ALA A 321 -0.74 48.06 47.80
CA ALA A 321 -1.84 47.95 46.82
C ALA A 321 -1.80 49.05 45.74
N GLU A 322 -1.38 50.27 46.09
CA GLU A 322 -1.24 51.37 45.13
C GLU A 322 0.01 51.19 44.23
N PHE A 323 1.08 50.61 44.76
CA PHE A 323 2.29 50.31 43.97
C PHE A 323 2.04 49.21 42.91
N VAL A 324 1.28 48.17 43.26
CA VAL A 324 0.94 47.06 42.35
C VAL A 324 -0.06 47.50 41.27
N SER A 325 -1.01 48.39 41.60
CA SER A 325 -1.96 48.92 40.60
C SER A 325 -1.30 49.89 39.60
N SER A 326 -0.24 50.60 40.01
CA SER A 326 0.56 51.47 39.13
C SER A 326 1.43 50.65 38.15
N LEU A 327 2.02 49.54 38.61
CA LEU A 327 2.81 48.61 37.79
C LEU A 327 1.98 47.83 36.76
N LEU A 328 0.73 47.49 37.08
CA LEU A 328 -0.19 46.82 36.15
C LEU A 328 -0.70 47.76 35.03
N ASN A 329 -0.83 49.06 35.32
CA ASN A 329 -1.24 50.05 34.32
C ASN A 329 -0.11 50.42 33.35
N SER A 330 1.16 50.40 33.79
CA SER A 330 2.31 50.65 32.92
C SER A 330 2.61 49.48 31.97
N GLN A 331 2.41 48.23 32.41
CA GLN A 331 2.54 47.05 31.53
C GLN A 331 1.47 46.98 30.43
N ASN A 332 0.26 47.47 30.70
CA ASN A 332 -0.82 47.48 29.70
C ASN A 332 -0.61 48.55 28.60
N ARG A 333 0.04 49.69 28.90
CA ARG A 333 0.43 50.68 27.88
C ARG A 333 1.52 50.16 26.93
N LEU A 334 2.54 49.48 27.46
CA LEU A 334 3.63 48.88 26.67
C LEU A 334 3.16 47.75 25.73
N ARG A 335 2.07 47.05 26.08
CA ARG A 335 1.46 46.03 25.20
C ARG A 335 0.70 46.63 24.01
N CYS A 336 0.14 47.82 24.14
CA CYS A 336 -0.58 48.50 23.07
C CYS A 336 0.36 49.19 22.06
N GLU A 337 1.47 49.79 22.52
CA GLU A 337 2.46 50.43 21.62
C GLU A 337 3.21 49.41 20.75
N ASN A 338 3.50 48.21 21.27
CA ASN A 338 4.13 47.13 20.51
C ASN A 338 3.22 46.52 19.42
N ALA A 339 1.90 46.70 19.53
CA ALA A 339 0.94 46.26 18.52
C ALA A 339 0.80 47.27 17.36
N ALA A 340 1.00 48.57 17.63
CA ALA A 340 1.01 49.63 16.62
C ALA A 340 2.29 49.61 15.78
N LEU A 341 3.45 49.38 16.42
CA LEU A 341 4.75 49.28 15.71
C LEU A 341 4.77 48.15 14.67
N LYS A 342 4.19 46.99 15.02
CA LYS A 342 4.10 45.82 14.11
C LYS A 342 3.21 46.06 12.88
N ARG A 343 2.21 46.94 12.95
CA ARG A 343 1.39 47.30 11.77
C ARG A 343 2.17 48.18 10.80
N SER A 344 2.93 49.15 11.31
CA SER A 344 3.73 50.06 10.47
C SER A 344 4.88 49.35 9.72
N GLU A 345 5.45 48.31 10.32
CA GLU A 345 6.51 47.47 9.73
C GLU A 345 5.96 46.61 8.59
N VAL A 346 4.76 46.06 8.76
CA VAL A 346 4.07 45.23 7.77
C VAL A 346 3.63 46.07 6.57
N GLU A 347 3.19 47.31 6.79
CA GLU A 347 2.85 48.24 5.70
C GLU A 347 4.08 48.70 4.92
N ARG A 348 5.21 48.98 5.59
CA ARG A 348 6.49 49.28 4.91
C ARG A 348 6.98 48.12 4.05
N ARG A 349 6.88 46.87 4.53
CA ARG A 349 7.25 45.68 3.76
C ARG A 349 6.33 45.43 2.57
N ARG A 350 5.04 45.70 2.70
CA ARG A 350 4.08 45.64 1.57
C ARG A 350 4.38 46.70 0.51
N ALA A 351 4.74 47.92 0.93
CA ALA A 351 5.13 48.98 0.01
C ALA A 351 6.44 48.64 -0.73
N ALA A 352 7.42 48.03 -0.05
CA ALA A 352 8.67 47.57 -0.66
C ALA A 352 8.45 46.44 -1.69
N LEU A 353 7.57 45.47 -1.39
CA LEU A 353 7.18 44.41 -2.32
C LEU A 353 6.46 44.96 -3.56
N ALA A 354 5.54 45.92 -3.38
CA ALA A 354 4.83 46.56 -4.49
C ALA A 354 5.70 47.48 -5.36
N LYS A 355 6.86 47.91 -4.83
CA LYS A 355 7.89 48.64 -5.58
C LYS A 355 8.75 47.66 -6.39
N ALA A 356 9.21 46.57 -5.76
CA ALA A 356 9.97 45.52 -6.42
C ALA A 356 9.18 44.84 -7.56
N GLU A 357 7.87 44.65 -7.38
CA GLU A 357 6.98 44.10 -8.41
C GLU A 357 6.84 45.04 -9.62
N ARG A 358 6.82 46.37 -9.40
CA ARG A 358 6.80 47.37 -10.48
C ARG A 358 8.13 47.44 -11.23
N GLU A 359 9.25 47.38 -10.52
CA GLU A 359 10.59 47.34 -11.12
C GLU A 359 10.81 46.06 -11.94
N LEU A 360 10.27 44.92 -11.49
CA LEU A 360 10.30 43.65 -12.24
C LEU A 360 9.46 43.70 -13.53
N LEU A 361 8.30 44.35 -13.46
CA LEU A 361 7.41 44.53 -14.61
C LEU A 361 8.00 45.49 -15.66
N GLU A 362 8.73 46.53 -15.24
CA GLU A 362 9.46 47.42 -16.16
C GLU A 362 10.65 46.73 -16.83
N GLN A 363 11.32 45.78 -16.16
CA GLN A 363 12.47 45.06 -16.72
C GLN A 363 12.12 43.94 -17.70
N THR A 364 10.93 43.34 -17.59
CA THR A 364 10.58 42.12 -18.35
C THR A 364 9.82 42.33 -19.67
N GLY A 365 9.48 43.56 -20.04
CA GLY A 365 9.08 43.92 -21.41
C GLY A 365 8.18 42.91 -22.16
N ALA A 366 7.08 42.46 -21.58
CA ALA A 366 6.15 41.54 -22.25
C ALA A 366 4.67 41.93 -22.00
N PRO A 367 4.06 42.72 -22.89
CA PRO A 367 2.71 43.23 -22.73
C PRO A 367 1.70 42.29 -23.41
N TRP A 368 1.40 41.16 -22.79
CA TRP A 368 0.16 40.41 -23.06
C TRP A 368 -0.06 39.34 -22.00
N ILE A 369 -0.97 39.61 -21.06
CA ILE A 369 -2.02 38.72 -20.56
C ILE A 369 -2.97 39.63 -19.80
N SER A 370 -4.09 39.95 -20.45
CA SER A 370 -5.20 40.71 -19.88
C SER A 370 -6.03 39.83 -18.95
N ALA A 371 -6.17 40.26 -17.69
CA ALA A 371 -7.38 40.23 -16.87
C ALA A 371 -8.44 39.14 -17.16
N ARG A 372 -8.14 37.86 -16.84
CA ARG A 372 -9.17 36.90 -16.40
C ARG A 372 -8.58 35.69 -15.66
N ALA A 373 -8.17 35.91 -14.42
CA ALA A 373 -7.97 34.82 -13.44
C ALA A 373 -8.00 35.39 -12.01
N VAL A 374 -9.16 35.91 -11.59
CA VAL A 374 -9.42 36.24 -10.18
C VAL A 374 -10.25 35.10 -9.59
N ASN A 375 -9.60 34.18 -8.89
CA ASN A 375 -10.03 33.73 -7.55
C ASN A 375 -8.96 32.82 -6.92
N ALA A 376 -8.05 33.42 -6.15
CA ALA A 376 -7.03 32.71 -5.39
C ALA A 376 -7.22 32.97 -3.88
N GLY A 377 -7.89 32.05 -3.20
CA GLY A 377 -8.02 32.01 -1.74
C GLY A 377 -6.90 31.24 -1.01
N SER A 378 -5.93 30.65 -1.71
CA SER A 378 -4.96 29.73 -1.09
C SER A 378 -3.54 30.28 -0.89
N LEU A 379 -3.16 31.40 -1.52
CA LEU A 379 -1.77 31.89 -1.45
C LEU A 379 -1.49 32.81 -0.25
N ARG A 380 -2.51 33.47 0.32
CA ARG A 380 -2.33 34.36 1.49
C ARG A 380 -2.11 33.62 2.81
N ARG A 381 -2.44 32.32 2.88
CA ARG A 381 -2.36 31.54 4.13
C ARG A 381 -0.97 30.94 4.36
N LYS A 382 -0.27 30.53 3.30
CA LYS A 382 1.04 29.86 3.41
C LYS A 382 2.23 30.78 3.70
N VAL A 383 2.10 32.10 3.48
CA VAL A 383 3.19 33.06 3.73
C VAL A 383 3.16 33.60 5.18
N ALA A 384 2.05 33.46 5.91
CA ALA A 384 1.92 33.93 7.30
C ALA A 384 2.45 32.92 8.35
N GLU A 385 2.73 31.67 7.97
CA GLU A 385 3.18 30.62 8.89
C GLU A 385 4.71 30.47 8.99
N ALA A 386 5.48 31.11 8.11
CA ALA A 386 6.95 31.00 8.12
C ALA A 386 7.67 32.00 9.05
N SER A 387 6.95 32.77 9.90
CA SER A 387 7.60 33.78 10.75
C SER A 387 6.94 33.97 12.12
N ARG A 388 7.18 33.04 13.04
CA ARG A 388 7.12 33.29 14.51
C ARG A 388 8.23 32.54 15.26
N PRO A 389 8.93 33.17 16.23
CA PRO A 389 9.98 32.54 17.02
C PRO A 389 9.40 31.77 18.22
N MET A 390 9.93 30.57 18.50
CA MET A 390 9.61 29.78 19.70
C MET A 390 10.58 30.11 20.84
N GLY A 391 10.04 30.58 21.97
CA GLY A 391 10.74 30.67 23.25
C GLY A 391 10.70 29.32 23.99
N GLY A 392 11.83 28.97 24.60
CA GLY A 392 12.10 27.65 25.15
C GLY A 392 11.38 27.34 26.46
N PHE A 393 10.86 26.11 26.53
CA PHE A 393 10.88 25.26 27.74
C PHE A 393 10.52 23.79 27.42
N ALA A 394 10.13 23.47 26.17
CA ALA A 394 9.88 22.10 25.70
C ALA A 394 11.15 21.36 25.19
N HIS A 395 12.36 21.89 25.42
CA HIS A 395 13.60 21.38 24.83
C HIS A 395 14.37 20.37 25.71
N ALA A 396 13.96 20.15 26.96
CA ALA A 396 14.68 19.23 27.86
C ALA A 396 14.11 17.81 27.89
N MET A 397 12.79 17.62 27.78
CA MET A 397 12.20 16.26 27.85
C MET A 397 12.04 15.55 26.50
N LEU A 398 11.96 16.29 25.40
CA LEU A 398 11.91 15.69 24.05
C LEU A 398 13.28 15.23 23.51
N ARG A 399 14.39 15.59 24.18
CA ARG A 399 15.74 15.18 23.75
C ARG A 399 16.16 13.77 24.19
N ALA A 400 15.56 13.19 25.24
CA ALA A 400 15.91 11.83 25.64
C ALA A 400 15.15 10.75 24.85
N ALA A 401 13.85 10.97 24.57
CA ALA A 401 13.03 10.02 23.83
C ALA A 401 13.14 10.20 22.30
N GLY A 402 13.41 11.42 21.82
CA GLY A 402 13.53 11.71 20.39
C GLY A 402 14.86 11.30 19.76
N LEU A 403 15.96 11.22 20.52
CA LEU A 403 17.26 10.83 19.96
C LEU A 403 17.39 9.33 19.68
N ALA A 404 16.68 8.47 20.41
CA ALA A 404 16.65 7.03 20.10
C ALA A 404 15.83 6.73 18.83
N SER A 405 14.76 7.50 18.58
CA SER A 405 13.92 7.32 17.38
C SER A 405 14.44 8.08 16.15
N LEU A 406 15.15 9.20 16.31
CA LEU A 406 15.77 9.91 15.17
C LEU A 406 17.05 9.24 14.67
N LEU A 407 17.76 8.47 15.51
CA LEU A 407 18.83 7.58 15.04
C LEU A 407 18.29 6.35 14.28
N SER A 408 17.00 6.01 14.43
CA SER A 408 16.36 4.91 13.71
C SER A 408 15.56 5.33 12.47
N VAL A 409 15.27 6.62 12.27
CA VAL A 409 14.55 7.12 11.08
C VAL A 409 15.49 7.65 9.99
N CYS A 410 16.80 7.74 10.28
CA CYS A 410 17.84 7.88 9.25
C CYS A 410 18.26 6.53 8.61
N SER A 411 17.56 5.43 8.87
CA SER A 411 17.86 4.15 8.22
C SER A 411 17.11 3.97 6.90
N ALA A 412 17.88 4.05 5.80
CA ALA A 412 17.66 3.43 4.49
C ALA A 412 16.38 3.79 3.72
N SER A 413 16.52 4.64 2.70
CA SER A 413 15.72 4.50 1.47
C SER A 413 15.84 3.07 0.94
N SER A 414 14.75 2.43 0.53
CA SER A 414 14.79 1.05 -0.01
C SER A 414 15.76 0.95 -1.19
N SER A 415 16.39 -0.22 -1.38
CA SER A 415 17.42 -0.40 -2.41
C SER A 415 16.88 -0.13 -3.82
N ASP A 416 15.62 -0.50 -4.08
CA ASP A 416 14.86 -0.14 -5.30
C ASP A 416 14.82 1.37 -5.50
N ALA A 417 14.40 2.15 -4.49
CA ALA A 417 14.28 3.59 -4.64
C ALA A 417 15.62 4.27 -5.00
N VAL A 418 16.73 3.75 -4.46
CA VAL A 418 18.08 4.26 -4.74
C VAL A 418 18.54 3.90 -6.15
N LEU A 419 18.50 2.62 -6.50
CA LEU A 419 18.97 2.13 -7.81
C LEU A 419 18.08 2.67 -8.94
N TRP A 420 16.76 2.57 -8.78
CA TRP A 420 15.77 3.03 -9.75
C TRP A 420 15.82 4.55 -9.95
N GLY A 421 15.93 5.31 -8.85
CA GLY A 421 16.08 6.78 -8.91
C GLY A 421 17.30 7.21 -9.73
N GLY A 422 18.35 6.39 -9.77
CA GLY A 422 19.55 6.63 -10.57
C GLY A 422 19.44 6.30 -12.06
N ALA A 423 18.34 5.70 -12.55
CA ALA A 423 18.21 5.27 -13.95
C ALA A 423 16.82 5.50 -14.58
N THR A 424 15.97 6.33 -13.96
CA THR A 424 14.62 6.64 -14.48
C THR A 424 14.63 7.32 -15.85
N ASP A 425 15.69 8.08 -16.15
CA ASP A 425 15.94 8.69 -17.45
C ASP A 425 16.05 7.62 -18.55
N ILE A 426 16.81 6.54 -18.30
CA ILE A 426 17.01 5.44 -19.25
C ILE A 426 15.70 4.63 -19.42
N ALA A 427 15.00 4.32 -18.33
CA ALA A 427 13.69 3.65 -18.40
C ALA A 427 12.68 4.43 -19.27
N THR A 428 12.72 5.76 -19.18
CA THR A 428 11.90 6.64 -20.01
C THR A 428 12.32 6.59 -21.48
N CYS A 429 13.62 6.52 -21.78
CA CYS A 429 14.10 6.30 -23.15
C CYS A 429 13.66 4.93 -23.70
N VAL A 430 13.65 3.87 -22.87
CA VAL A 430 13.15 2.54 -23.28
C VAL A 430 11.66 2.60 -23.66
N LEU A 431 10.84 3.25 -22.83
CA LEU A 431 9.40 3.43 -23.13
C LEU A 431 9.18 4.26 -24.41
N ALA A 432 10.09 5.18 -24.70
CA ALA A 432 10.05 6.00 -25.90
C ALA A 432 10.71 5.34 -27.13
N SER A 433 11.30 4.15 -26.98
CA SER A 433 11.95 3.43 -28.08
C SER A 433 10.93 3.10 -29.20
N PRO A 434 11.35 3.07 -30.48
CA PRO A 434 10.45 2.73 -31.58
C PRO A 434 9.79 1.36 -31.42
N PHE A 435 10.49 0.40 -30.81
CA PHE A 435 9.94 -0.94 -30.54
C PHE A 435 8.74 -0.88 -29.61
N ILE A 436 8.91 -0.30 -28.41
CA ILE A 436 7.84 -0.21 -27.40
C ILE A 436 6.69 0.70 -27.88
N ARG A 437 7.02 1.78 -28.57
CA ARG A 437 6.03 2.70 -29.17
C ARG A 437 5.14 2.02 -30.20
N SER A 438 5.76 1.40 -31.20
CA SER A 438 5.01 0.72 -32.25
C SER A 438 4.22 -0.47 -31.67
N MET A 439 4.71 -1.07 -30.59
CA MET A 439 3.97 -2.11 -29.86
C MET A 439 2.75 -1.53 -29.12
N CYS A 440 2.84 -0.38 -28.46
CA CYS A 440 1.67 0.32 -27.89
C CYS A 440 0.61 0.64 -28.96
N ASP A 441 1.08 1.18 -30.09
CA ASP A 441 0.23 1.67 -31.18
C ASP A 441 -0.35 0.51 -32.03
N GLY A 442 0.12 -0.72 -31.82
CA GLY A 442 -0.28 -1.90 -32.59
C GLY A 442 0.26 -1.92 -34.03
N THR A 443 1.27 -1.10 -34.33
CA THR A 443 1.87 -0.91 -35.65
C THR A 443 3.24 -1.57 -35.80
N LEU A 444 3.75 -2.24 -34.76
CA LEU A 444 5.03 -2.95 -34.81
C LEU A 444 4.99 -4.01 -35.92
N ASP A 445 6.02 -4.04 -36.76
CA ASP A 445 6.18 -5.09 -37.76
C ASP A 445 6.48 -6.41 -37.06
N ALA A 446 5.73 -7.47 -37.39
CA ALA A 446 5.88 -8.79 -36.79
C ALA A 446 7.31 -9.35 -36.93
N ARG A 447 8.08 -8.93 -37.94
CA ARG A 447 9.49 -9.33 -38.11
C ARG A 447 10.39 -8.69 -37.05
N HIS A 448 10.14 -7.44 -36.66
CA HIS A 448 10.91 -6.80 -35.59
C HIS A 448 10.59 -7.43 -34.23
N PHE A 449 9.32 -7.78 -33.98
CA PHE A 449 8.93 -8.57 -32.81
C PHE A 449 9.63 -9.94 -32.80
N ALA A 450 9.58 -10.68 -33.91
CA ALA A 450 10.24 -11.97 -34.03
C ALA A 450 11.77 -11.86 -33.88
N GLN A 451 12.41 -10.84 -34.44
CA GLN A 451 13.85 -10.59 -34.28
C GLN A 451 14.23 -10.35 -32.82
N TYR A 452 13.40 -9.60 -32.08
CA TYR A 452 13.59 -9.40 -30.63
C TYR A 452 13.54 -10.73 -29.89
N MET A 453 12.43 -11.46 -30.06
CA MET A 453 12.20 -12.74 -29.39
C MET A 453 13.30 -13.76 -29.72
N ILE A 454 13.71 -13.85 -30.99
CA ILE A 454 14.79 -14.73 -31.43
C ILE A 454 16.10 -14.40 -30.73
N GLN A 455 16.48 -13.11 -30.61
CA GLN A 455 17.72 -12.72 -29.95
C GLN A 455 17.67 -12.97 -28.43
N ASP A 456 16.50 -12.79 -27.82
CA ASP A 456 16.29 -13.12 -26.42
C ASP A 456 16.50 -14.62 -26.18
N MET A 457 15.84 -15.48 -26.96
CA MET A 457 15.93 -16.93 -26.85
C MET A 457 17.28 -17.52 -27.28
N SER A 458 17.89 -17.02 -28.35
CA SER A 458 19.08 -17.64 -28.96
C SER A 458 20.41 -17.10 -28.44
N CYS A 459 20.39 -15.97 -27.73
CA CYS A 459 21.61 -15.31 -27.28
C CYS A 459 21.53 -14.85 -25.83
N TYR A 460 20.53 -14.04 -25.45
CA TYR A 460 20.47 -13.46 -24.11
C TYR A 460 20.22 -14.55 -23.06
N MET A 461 19.15 -15.34 -23.21
CA MET A 461 18.75 -16.37 -22.24
C MET A 461 19.83 -17.44 -22.02
N PRO A 462 20.47 -18.03 -23.06
CA PRO A 462 21.57 -18.97 -22.87
C PRO A 462 22.79 -18.33 -22.20
N GLY A 463 23.17 -17.11 -22.61
CA GLY A 463 24.31 -16.39 -22.05
C GLY A 463 24.10 -15.98 -20.60
N ALA A 464 22.92 -15.46 -20.26
CA ALA A 464 22.50 -15.15 -18.90
C ALA A 464 22.51 -16.41 -18.01
N THR A 465 21.99 -17.53 -18.52
CA THR A 465 21.97 -18.82 -17.79
C THR A 465 23.39 -19.33 -17.51
N GLU A 466 24.31 -19.23 -18.47
CA GLU A 466 25.71 -19.60 -18.28
C GLU A 466 26.38 -18.76 -17.17
N VAL A 467 26.14 -17.44 -17.18
CA VAL A 467 26.67 -16.52 -16.17
C VAL A 467 26.05 -16.80 -14.79
N LEU A 468 24.75 -17.08 -14.71
CA LEU A 468 24.09 -17.44 -13.45
C LEU A 468 24.61 -18.77 -12.89
N LEU A 469 24.92 -19.75 -13.76
CA LEU A 469 25.52 -21.02 -13.36
C LEU A 469 26.92 -20.80 -12.79
N SER A 470 27.75 -19.95 -13.41
CA SER A 470 29.08 -19.63 -12.91
C SER A 470 29.03 -18.90 -11.56
N LEU A 471 28.09 -17.97 -11.38
CA LEU A 471 27.82 -17.29 -10.11
C LEU A 471 27.32 -18.24 -9.02
N TYR A 472 26.45 -19.18 -9.37
CA TYR A 472 26.02 -20.23 -8.45
C TYR A 472 27.21 -21.09 -7.98
N GLN A 473 28.05 -21.56 -8.90
CA GLN A 473 29.23 -22.36 -8.57
C GLN A 473 30.24 -21.59 -7.72
N ARG A 474 30.48 -20.32 -8.05
CA ARG A 474 31.33 -19.41 -7.27
C ARG A 474 30.78 -19.20 -5.87
N SER A 475 29.49 -18.89 -5.76
CA SER A 475 28.81 -18.70 -4.47
C SER A 475 28.82 -19.97 -3.62
N LEU A 476 28.62 -21.14 -4.22
CA LEU A 476 28.70 -22.44 -3.54
C LEU A 476 30.10 -22.67 -2.95
N LYS A 477 31.15 -22.28 -3.66
CA LYS A 477 32.54 -22.37 -3.19
C LYS A 477 32.88 -21.35 -2.10
N GLU A 478 32.40 -20.12 -2.23
CA GLU A 478 32.71 -19.01 -1.31
C GLU A 478 31.89 -19.05 -0.02
N HIS A 479 30.62 -19.45 -0.10
CA HIS A 479 29.64 -19.31 1.00
C HIS A 479 28.91 -20.61 1.38
N GLY A 480 29.05 -21.69 0.59
CA GLY A 480 28.42 -22.98 0.87
C GLY A 480 26.93 -23.08 0.49
N PRO A 481 26.35 -24.29 0.51
CA PRO A 481 25.06 -24.58 -0.13
C PRO A 481 23.82 -23.96 0.53
N ARG A 482 23.95 -23.45 1.76
CA ARG A 482 22.85 -22.86 2.54
C ARG A 482 22.87 -21.33 2.57
N SER A 483 23.83 -20.70 1.89
CA SER A 483 23.90 -19.24 1.80
C SER A 483 22.74 -18.69 0.97
N ASN A 484 22.21 -17.53 1.36
CA ASN A 484 21.18 -16.82 0.61
C ASN A 484 21.66 -16.53 -0.82
N TRP A 485 22.93 -16.18 -1.01
CA TRP A 485 23.54 -15.99 -2.33
C TRP A 485 23.49 -17.25 -3.19
N THR A 486 23.82 -18.40 -2.60
CA THR A 486 23.89 -19.68 -3.32
C THR A 486 22.50 -20.18 -3.71
N MET A 487 21.52 -20.03 -2.81
CA MET A 487 20.13 -20.36 -3.13
C MET A 487 19.56 -19.42 -4.19
N PHE A 488 19.84 -18.12 -4.09
CA PHE A 488 19.42 -17.12 -5.07
C PHE A 488 19.92 -17.46 -6.48
N PHE A 489 21.24 -17.62 -6.67
CA PHE A 489 21.77 -17.90 -8.01
C PHE A 489 21.30 -19.27 -8.55
N LYS A 490 21.08 -20.25 -7.67
CA LYS A 490 20.53 -21.55 -8.06
C LYS A 490 19.10 -21.43 -8.58
N GLU A 491 18.24 -20.73 -7.84
CA GLU A 491 16.83 -20.55 -8.19
C GLU A 491 16.69 -19.70 -9.46
N THR A 492 17.41 -18.57 -9.54
CA THR A 492 17.41 -17.70 -10.72
C THR A 492 17.94 -18.41 -11.97
N HIS A 493 19.04 -19.17 -11.85
CA HIS A 493 19.54 -20.01 -12.94
C HIS A 493 18.46 -20.97 -13.46
N GLU A 494 17.78 -21.68 -12.55
CA GLU A 494 16.77 -22.66 -12.93
C GLU A 494 15.55 -22.00 -13.58
N ASN A 495 15.12 -20.84 -13.07
CA ASN A 495 14.02 -20.07 -13.65
C ASN A 495 14.36 -19.61 -15.08
N TYR A 496 15.57 -19.11 -15.32
CA TYR A 496 16.00 -18.67 -16.65
C TYR A 496 16.13 -19.84 -17.62
N ARG A 497 16.67 -20.97 -17.16
CA ARG A 497 16.80 -22.19 -17.95
C ARG A 497 15.42 -22.70 -18.40
N VAL A 498 14.48 -22.83 -17.45
CA VAL A 498 13.13 -23.34 -17.75
C VAL A 498 12.35 -22.39 -18.65
N TYR A 499 12.41 -21.09 -18.38
CA TYR A 499 11.75 -20.08 -19.23
C TYR A 499 12.33 -20.08 -20.64
N GLY A 500 13.66 -20.05 -20.76
CA GLY A 500 14.35 -20.05 -22.06
C GLY A 500 14.06 -21.30 -22.88
N GLU A 501 14.04 -22.48 -22.27
CA GLU A 501 13.67 -23.74 -22.93
C GLU A 501 12.23 -23.74 -23.43
N ALA A 502 11.29 -23.22 -22.62
CA ALA A 502 9.88 -23.16 -22.98
C ALA A 502 9.61 -22.16 -24.12
N GLU A 503 10.21 -20.97 -24.07
CA GLU A 503 10.04 -19.97 -25.13
C GLU A 503 10.69 -20.41 -26.45
N ALA A 504 11.85 -21.09 -26.39
CA ALA A 504 12.54 -21.60 -27.57
C ALA A 504 11.81 -22.78 -28.25
N GLU A 505 10.84 -23.42 -27.58
CA GLU A 505 10.10 -24.55 -28.13
C GLU A 505 9.35 -24.15 -29.41
N GLY A 506 9.60 -24.87 -30.50
CA GLY A 506 9.00 -24.59 -31.82
C GLY A 506 9.79 -23.61 -32.71
N TRP A 507 10.89 -23.03 -32.22
CA TRP A 507 11.76 -22.15 -33.00
C TRP A 507 13.01 -22.88 -33.52
N ASN A 508 13.35 -22.69 -34.80
CA ASN A 508 14.62 -23.18 -35.36
C ASN A 508 15.72 -22.13 -35.17
N LEU A 509 16.39 -22.17 -34.02
CA LEU A 509 17.40 -21.19 -33.61
C LEU A 509 18.83 -21.53 -34.08
N GLU A 510 19.08 -22.73 -34.63
CA GLU A 510 20.43 -23.24 -34.96
C GLU A 510 21.20 -22.34 -35.95
N LYS A 511 20.50 -21.57 -36.77
CA LYS A 511 21.07 -20.71 -37.82
C LYS A 511 21.10 -19.23 -37.46
N VAL A 512 20.71 -18.87 -36.24
CA VAL A 512 20.62 -17.48 -35.80
C VAL A 512 21.91 -17.10 -35.08
N GLY A 513 22.65 -16.13 -35.64
CA GLY A 513 23.80 -15.52 -34.95
C GLY A 513 23.37 -14.44 -33.94
N PRO A 514 24.14 -14.24 -32.85
CA PRO A 514 23.86 -13.19 -31.88
C PRO A 514 24.08 -11.80 -32.47
N SER A 515 23.20 -10.85 -32.13
CA SER A 515 23.32 -9.45 -32.50
C SER A 515 24.44 -8.78 -31.71
N LYS A 516 24.97 -7.66 -32.23
CA LYS A 516 26.00 -6.88 -31.52
C LYS A 516 25.51 -6.42 -30.13
N ALA A 517 24.25 -6.02 -30.02
CA ALA A 517 23.66 -5.58 -28.76
C ALA A 517 23.52 -6.74 -27.77
N CYS A 518 23.06 -7.91 -28.23
CA CYS A 518 22.97 -9.08 -27.37
C CYS A 518 24.34 -9.54 -26.87
N THR A 519 25.32 -9.64 -27.76
CA THR A 519 26.71 -9.99 -27.40
C THR A 519 27.29 -9.00 -26.40
N ALA A 520 27.08 -7.70 -26.59
CA ALA A 520 27.54 -6.68 -25.65
C ALA A 520 26.87 -6.81 -24.27
N TYR A 521 25.59 -7.15 -24.22
CA TYR A 521 24.87 -7.35 -22.97
C TYR A 521 25.40 -8.59 -22.22
N VAL A 522 25.43 -9.75 -22.87
CA VAL A 522 25.92 -10.99 -22.24
C VAL A 522 27.37 -10.85 -21.78
N GLU A 523 28.21 -10.18 -22.57
CA GLU A 523 29.61 -9.94 -22.20
C GLU A 523 29.74 -9.00 -21.00
N PHE A 524 28.89 -7.96 -20.90
CA PHE A 524 28.82 -7.13 -19.70
C PHE A 524 28.43 -7.94 -18.45
N LEU A 525 27.46 -8.85 -18.56
CA LEU A 525 27.07 -9.73 -17.44
C LEU A 525 28.21 -10.67 -17.05
N ARG A 526 28.87 -11.29 -18.03
CA ARG A 526 30.03 -12.18 -17.82
C ARG A 526 31.19 -11.45 -17.15
N GLN A 527 31.59 -10.30 -17.68
CA GLN A 527 32.65 -9.48 -17.09
C GLN A 527 32.33 -9.08 -15.66
N THR A 528 31.10 -8.65 -15.39
CA THR A 528 30.69 -8.29 -14.02
C THR A 528 30.72 -9.50 -13.08
N ALA A 529 30.29 -10.68 -13.55
CA ALA A 529 30.32 -11.90 -12.75
C ALA A 529 31.74 -12.40 -12.42
N GLU A 530 32.69 -12.16 -13.33
CA GLU A 530 34.09 -12.56 -13.17
C GLU A 530 34.89 -11.57 -12.31
N SER A 531 34.75 -10.27 -12.56
CA SER A 531 35.62 -9.25 -11.95
C SER A 531 35.06 -8.64 -10.67
N GLU A 532 33.74 -8.63 -10.50
CA GLU A 532 33.09 -7.94 -9.38
C GLU A 532 32.61 -8.89 -8.27
N SER A 533 32.06 -8.30 -7.22
CA SER A 533 31.41 -9.05 -6.13
C SER A 533 30.09 -9.68 -6.57
N LEU A 534 29.67 -10.76 -5.89
CA LEU A 534 28.34 -11.37 -6.09
C LEU A 534 27.21 -10.35 -6.01
N ALA A 535 27.35 -9.35 -5.14
CA ALA A 535 26.39 -8.27 -4.95
C ALA A 535 26.28 -7.35 -6.19
N GLN A 536 27.39 -7.03 -6.85
CA GLN A 536 27.39 -6.28 -8.12
C GLN A 536 26.81 -7.11 -9.27
N ALA A 537 27.04 -8.43 -9.28
CA ALA A 537 26.42 -9.31 -10.25
C ALA A 537 24.89 -9.29 -10.11
N VAL A 538 24.33 -9.38 -8.89
CA VAL A 538 22.88 -9.23 -8.67
C VAL A 538 22.35 -7.90 -9.21
N ILE A 539 23.06 -6.79 -8.97
CA ILE A 539 22.68 -5.48 -9.50
C ILE A 539 22.68 -5.45 -11.02
N ALA A 540 23.65 -6.10 -11.68
CA ALA A 540 23.74 -6.15 -13.14
C ALA A 540 22.59 -6.94 -13.78
N PHE A 541 22.08 -7.96 -13.12
CA PHE A 541 20.90 -8.70 -13.55
C PHE A 541 19.58 -7.97 -13.21
N ALA A 542 19.57 -7.03 -12.27
CA ALA A 542 18.31 -6.50 -11.76
C ALA A 542 17.38 -5.83 -12.80
N PRO A 543 17.87 -5.11 -13.82
CA PRO A 543 17.00 -4.47 -14.82
C PRO A 543 16.05 -5.41 -15.56
N CYS A 544 16.45 -6.63 -15.91
CA CYS A 544 15.63 -7.51 -16.75
C CYS A 544 14.34 -8.00 -16.10
N SER A 545 14.21 -7.92 -14.78
CA SER A 545 12.93 -8.16 -14.09
C SER A 545 12.19 -6.83 -13.86
N VAL A 546 12.91 -5.85 -13.33
CA VAL A 546 12.31 -4.61 -12.81
C VAL A 546 11.82 -3.69 -13.92
N LEU A 547 12.61 -3.55 -14.99
CA LEU A 547 12.26 -2.70 -16.13
C LEU A 547 11.02 -3.25 -16.83
N TRP A 548 10.96 -4.57 -17.03
CA TRP A 548 9.83 -5.24 -17.66
C TRP A 548 8.54 -5.09 -16.86
N ASP A 549 8.58 -5.25 -15.54
CA ASP A 549 7.46 -4.95 -14.64
C ASP A 549 6.98 -3.48 -14.78
N TRP A 550 7.94 -2.56 -14.81
CA TRP A 550 7.66 -1.13 -14.95
C TRP A 550 7.06 -0.77 -16.32
N LEU A 551 7.51 -1.45 -17.38
CA LEU A 551 7.03 -1.32 -18.75
C LEU A 551 5.62 -1.89 -18.87
N ALA A 552 5.35 -3.10 -18.38
CA ALA A 552 4.06 -3.77 -18.51
C ALA A 552 2.89 -2.92 -18.00
N VAL A 553 3.04 -2.27 -16.84
CA VAL A 553 2.03 -1.35 -16.28
C VAL A 553 1.71 -0.18 -17.24
N ARG A 554 2.73 0.31 -17.95
CA ARG A 554 2.60 1.45 -18.88
C ARG A 554 2.15 1.02 -20.26
N MET A 555 2.63 -0.12 -20.74
CA MET A 555 2.25 -0.71 -22.01
C MET A 555 0.74 -1.03 -22.04
N ARG A 556 0.19 -1.53 -20.92
CA ARG A 556 -1.25 -1.73 -20.78
C ARG A 556 -2.09 -0.44 -20.81
N ARG A 557 -1.48 0.73 -20.54
CA ARG A 557 -2.16 2.04 -20.59
C ARG A 557 -2.08 2.69 -21.96
N CYS A 558 -0.99 2.47 -22.71
CA CYS A 558 -0.82 3.01 -24.06
C CYS A 558 -1.40 2.09 -25.16
N ALA A 559 -1.63 0.79 -24.87
CA ALA A 559 -2.12 -0.16 -25.86
C ALA A 559 -3.49 0.25 -26.42
N VAL A 560 -3.54 0.50 -27.73
CA VAL A 560 -4.78 0.87 -28.43
C VAL A 560 -5.74 -0.31 -28.57
N LEU A 561 -7.05 -0.03 -28.70
CA LEU A 561 -8.06 -1.06 -28.93
C LEU A 561 -7.83 -1.75 -30.29
N GLY A 562 -7.83 -3.09 -30.32
CA GLY A 562 -7.56 -3.86 -31.54
C GLY A 562 -6.08 -4.10 -31.82
N ASN A 563 -5.20 -3.79 -30.87
CA ASN A 563 -3.77 -4.02 -30.98
C ASN A 563 -3.44 -5.53 -31.04
N ALA A 564 -2.70 -5.94 -32.08
CA ALA A 564 -2.29 -7.33 -32.31
C ALA A 564 -1.43 -7.94 -31.18
N TYR A 565 -0.80 -7.10 -30.36
CA TYR A 565 0.06 -7.51 -29.24
C TYR A 565 -0.65 -7.47 -27.89
N THR A 566 -1.98 -7.25 -27.86
CA THR A 566 -2.75 -7.08 -26.62
C THR A 566 -2.58 -8.26 -25.65
N ASP A 567 -2.65 -9.49 -26.15
CA ASP A 567 -2.58 -10.67 -25.30
C ASP A 567 -1.17 -10.84 -24.69
N TRP A 568 -0.14 -10.57 -25.50
CA TRP A 568 1.25 -10.55 -25.02
C TRP A 568 1.47 -9.47 -23.95
N ILE A 569 0.99 -8.23 -24.18
CA ILE A 569 1.10 -7.11 -23.20
C ILE A 569 0.35 -7.43 -21.89
N LYS A 570 -0.78 -8.16 -21.96
CA LYS A 570 -1.53 -8.60 -20.79
C LYS A 570 -0.82 -9.73 -20.03
N ALA A 571 -0.13 -10.62 -20.75
CA ALA A 571 0.62 -11.73 -20.19
C ALA A 571 1.90 -11.29 -19.47
N LEU A 572 2.50 -10.15 -19.85
CA LEU A 572 3.66 -9.59 -19.14
C LEU A 572 3.37 -9.43 -17.64
N PRO A 573 4.34 -9.70 -16.75
CA PRO A 573 4.16 -9.48 -15.32
C PRO A 573 3.93 -7.98 -15.04
N ALA A 574 2.94 -7.66 -14.21
CA ALA A 574 2.68 -6.27 -13.78
C ALA A 574 2.15 -6.20 -12.35
N THR A 575 2.55 -7.18 -11.56
CA THR A 575 2.35 -7.16 -10.12
C THR A 575 3.39 -6.21 -9.55
N LYS A 576 2.94 -5.11 -8.92
CA LYS A 576 3.72 -4.10 -8.17
C LYS A 576 5.21 -4.45 -8.07
N LYS A 577 6.08 -3.62 -8.69
CA LYS A 577 7.50 -3.22 -8.44
C LYS A 577 8.31 -3.77 -7.25
N GLN A 578 7.78 -4.70 -6.48
CA GLN A 578 8.00 -5.01 -5.07
C GLN A 578 8.11 -6.52 -4.88
N ALA A 579 7.54 -7.38 -5.72
CA ALA A 579 7.64 -8.83 -5.50
C ALA A 579 9.09 -9.33 -5.61
N ASP A 580 9.80 -8.97 -6.70
CA ASP A 580 11.16 -9.47 -6.94
C ASP A 580 12.23 -8.62 -6.23
N PHE A 581 12.07 -7.30 -6.22
CA PHE A 581 12.99 -6.44 -5.47
C PHE A 581 12.97 -6.72 -3.97
N ASN A 582 11.82 -7.06 -3.36
CA ASN A 582 11.78 -7.38 -1.92
C ASN A 582 12.48 -8.71 -1.61
N ALA A 583 12.49 -9.66 -2.56
CA ALA A 583 13.25 -10.90 -2.42
C ALA A 583 14.77 -10.64 -2.46
N TRP A 584 15.20 -9.63 -3.23
CA TRP A 584 16.61 -9.28 -3.41
C TRP A 584 17.08 -8.16 -2.49
N ASP A 585 16.16 -7.44 -1.82
CA ASP A 585 16.44 -6.22 -1.06
C ASP A 585 17.55 -6.41 -0.02
N PRO A 586 17.63 -7.53 0.74
CA PRO A 586 18.74 -7.76 1.65
C PRO A 586 20.11 -7.82 0.94
N LEU A 587 20.17 -8.46 -0.23
CA LEU A 587 21.39 -8.62 -1.03
C LEU A 587 21.81 -7.30 -1.70
N LEU A 588 20.82 -6.53 -2.19
CA LEU A 588 21.02 -5.23 -2.80
C LEU A 588 21.41 -4.16 -1.76
N GLN A 589 20.83 -4.25 -0.56
CA GLN A 589 21.17 -3.35 0.54
C GLN A 589 22.61 -3.59 1.00
N GLU A 590 23.05 -4.84 1.08
CA GLU A 590 24.45 -5.19 1.34
C GLU A 590 25.38 -4.59 0.27
N ALA A 591 25.02 -4.67 -1.01
CA ALA A 591 25.77 -4.08 -2.12
C ALA A 591 25.89 -2.54 -2.01
N LEU A 592 24.76 -1.88 -1.76
CA LEU A 592 24.66 -0.42 -1.66
C LEU A 592 25.40 0.13 -0.43
N GLN A 593 25.44 -0.62 0.67
CA GLN A 593 26.21 -0.25 1.86
C GLN A 593 27.71 -0.34 1.62
N ARG A 594 28.16 -1.27 0.78
CA ARG A 594 29.57 -1.48 0.48
C ARG A 594 30.13 -0.43 -0.48
N ASP A 595 29.47 -0.23 -1.61
CA ASP A 595 29.85 0.78 -2.60
C ASP A 595 28.63 1.28 -3.38
N ARG A 596 28.05 2.38 -2.90
CA ARG A 596 26.87 3.00 -3.52
C ARG A 596 27.17 3.54 -4.92
N ALA A 597 28.33 4.13 -5.15
CA ALA A 597 28.66 4.77 -6.41
C ALA A 597 28.84 3.73 -7.52
N GLN A 598 29.59 2.65 -7.22
CA GLN A 598 29.74 1.52 -8.11
C GLN A 598 28.39 0.85 -8.41
N SER A 599 27.58 0.59 -7.37
CA SER A 599 26.26 -0.03 -7.52
C SER A 599 25.34 0.75 -8.46
N LEU A 600 25.29 2.08 -8.31
CA LEU A 600 24.52 2.96 -9.21
C LEU A 600 25.06 2.93 -10.65
N GLN A 601 26.39 2.88 -10.81
CA GLN A 601 27.02 2.80 -12.13
C GLN A 601 26.75 1.46 -12.82
N THR A 602 26.85 0.35 -12.10
CA THR A 602 26.55 -1.01 -12.59
C THR A 602 25.10 -1.09 -13.03
N PHE A 603 24.17 -0.62 -12.20
CA PHE A 603 22.74 -0.62 -12.53
C PHE A 603 22.44 0.25 -13.76
N ARG A 604 23.00 1.46 -13.85
CA ARG A 604 22.86 2.32 -15.05
C ARG A 604 23.41 1.66 -16.30
N LYS A 605 24.59 1.00 -16.22
CA LYS A 605 25.17 0.28 -17.37
C LYS A 605 24.25 -0.85 -17.82
N ALA A 606 23.69 -1.62 -16.90
CA ALA A 606 22.75 -2.68 -17.21
C ALA A 606 21.46 -2.14 -17.88
N MET A 607 20.90 -1.04 -17.38
CA MET A 607 19.76 -0.35 -18.01
C MET A 607 20.07 0.18 -19.42
N ILE A 608 21.31 0.58 -19.70
CA ILE A 608 21.74 0.97 -21.05
C ILE A 608 21.75 -0.25 -21.98
N GLN A 609 22.19 -1.42 -21.50
CA GLN A 609 22.15 -2.64 -22.31
C GLN A 609 20.71 -3.02 -22.70
N GLU A 610 19.75 -2.88 -21.78
CA GLU A 610 18.32 -3.06 -22.08
C GLU A 610 17.86 -2.13 -23.23
N LEU A 611 18.19 -0.83 -23.13
CA LEU A 611 17.86 0.14 -24.16
C LEU A 611 18.48 -0.22 -25.52
N GLU A 612 19.77 -0.56 -25.55
CA GLU A 612 20.45 -0.97 -26.78
C GLU A 612 19.87 -2.27 -27.36
N PHE A 613 19.43 -3.20 -26.51
CA PHE A 613 18.78 -4.43 -26.92
C PHE A 613 17.46 -4.14 -27.65
N PHE A 614 16.58 -3.29 -27.09
CA PHE A 614 15.35 -2.84 -27.78
C PHE A 614 15.64 -2.09 -29.08
N ASN A 615 16.70 -1.29 -29.13
CA ASN A 615 17.05 -0.52 -30.33
C ASN A 615 17.67 -1.39 -31.43
N SER A 616 18.16 -2.58 -31.10
CA SER A 616 18.83 -3.46 -32.07
C SER A 616 17.91 -4.04 -33.14
N VAL A 617 16.60 -4.03 -32.90
CA VAL A 617 15.60 -4.70 -33.76
C VAL A 617 14.75 -3.76 -34.60
N VAL A 618 14.75 -2.45 -34.34
CA VAL A 618 14.05 -1.47 -35.18
C VAL A 618 15.06 -0.49 -35.79
N PRO A 619 15.31 -0.54 -37.12
CA PRO A 619 16.22 0.38 -37.77
C PRO A 619 15.76 1.83 -37.64
N GLY A 620 16.64 2.74 -37.20
CA GLY A 620 16.41 4.19 -37.25
C GLY A 620 16.45 4.94 -35.92
N PHE A 621 16.62 4.26 -34.78
CA PHE A 621 16.92 4.95 -33.52
C PHE A 621 18.43 5.15 -33.38
N LYS A 622 18.88 6.41 -33.48
CA LYS A 622 20.21 6.81 -33.01
C LYS A 622 20.01 7.49 -31.67
N PRO A 623 20.45 6.90 -30.54
CA PRO A 623 20.55 7.68 -29.31
C PRO A 623 21.48 8.84 -29.60
N ALA A 624 21.03 10.07 -29.35
CA ALA A 624 21.88 11.23 -29.46
C ALA A 624 23.11 10.98 -28.59
N THR A 625 24.29 10.94 -29.20
CA THR A 625 25.58 10.87 -28.51
C THR A 625 25.81 12.21 -27.81
N SER A 626 25.10 12.40 -26.70
CA SER A 626 25.25 13.39 -25.62
C SER A 626 23.90 13.51 -24.94
N PHE A 627 23.91 13.45 -23.60
CA PHE A 627 22.76 13.51 -22.71
C PHE A 627 21.66 14.49 -23.18
N HIS A 628 20.51 13.94 -23.61
CA HIS A 628 19.15 14.31 -23.22
C HIS A 628 18.13 13.66 -24.18
N CYS A 629 17.51 12.55 -23.76
CA CYS A 629 16.24 12.09 -24.33
C CYS A 629 15.19 13.18 -24.09
N SER A 630 15.02 14.07 -25.08
CA SER A 630 13.99 15.10 -25.07
C SER A 630 12.69 14.46 -25.54
N VAL A 631 11.72 14.36 -24.64
CA VAL A 631 10.38 13.81 -24.91
C VAL A 631 9.69 14.65 -26.00
N PRO A 632 9.09 14.05 -27.04
CA PRO A 632 8.24 14.80 -27.96
C PRO A 632 7.03 15.40 -27.21
N PRO A 633 6.69 16.68 -27.43
CA PRO A 633 5.70 17.42 -26.64
C PRO A 633 4.27 16.86 -26.69
N GLU A 634 3.98 15.95 -27.62
CA GLU A 634 2.67 15.30 -27.76
C GLU A 634 2.41 14.25 -26.66
N LEU A 635 3.44 13.68 -26.05
CA LEU A 635 3.31 12.70 -24.96
C LEU A 635 3.32 13.29 -23.56
N ALA A 636 3.76 14.54 -23.42
CA ALA A 636 3.66 15.28 -22.17
C ALA A 636 2.21 15.75 -21.87
N LYS A 637 1.36 15.84 -22.90
CA LYS A 637 -0.01 16.40 -22.79
C LYS A 637 -1.08 15.40 -22.37
N GLY A 638 -0.78 14.09 -22.34
CA GLY A 638 -1.77 13.05 -21.99
C GLY A 638 -1.71 12.54 -20.55
N VAL A 639 -0.67 12.86 -19.77
CA VAL A 639 -0.37 12.15 -18.50
C VAL A 639 -0.16 13.09 -17.30
N THR A 640 -0.35 14.40 -17.46
CA THR A 640 -0.24 15.37 -16.34
C THR A 640 -1.61 15.78 -15.80
N GLY A 641 -2.43 14.78 -15.51
CA GLY A 641 -3.71 14.92 -14.82
C GLY A 641 -3.71 14.09 -13.54
N VAL A 642 -3.34 14.75 -12.44
CA VAL A 642 -3.62 14.36 -11.03
C VAL A 642 -2.57 13.45 -10.35
N VAL A 643 -1.88 14.08 -9.37
CA VAL A 643 -0.99 13.60 -8.29
C VAL A 643 0.51 13.39 -8.61
N GLU A 644 1.32 14.45 -8.37
CA GLU A 644 2.56 14.50 -7.55
C GLU A 644 3.40 15.73 -7.95
N PRO A 645 3.57 16.71 -7.03
CA PRO A 645 4.91 17.26 -6.85
C PRO A 645 5.19 17.55 -5.37
N LEU A 646 6.07 16.75 -4.74
CA LEU A 646 6.66 17.10 -3.44
C LEU A 646 8.04 16.46 -3.19
N LEU A 647 8.73 15.95 -4.21
CA LEU A 647 10.01 15.23 -4.03
C LEU A 647 11.24 15.88 -4.71
N ASP A 648 11.12 17.06 -5.32
CA ASP A 648 12.23 17.69 -6.06
C ASP A 648 12.98 18.82 -5.31
N ILE A 649 12.87 18.92 -3.97
CA ILE A 649 13.55 19.99 -3.20
C ILE A 649 14.76 19.52 -2.37
N VAL A 650 15.11 18.23 -2.31
CA VAL A 650 16.17 17.75 -1.40
C VAL A 650 17.54 17.49 -2.07
N VAL A 651 17.71 17.68 -3.38
CA VAL A 651 18.96 17.31 -4.09
C VAL A 651 19.94 18.48 -4.33
N LEU A 652 19.82 19.61 -3.62
CA LEU A 652 20.74 20.75 -3.80
C LEU A 652 21.55 21.16 -2.56
N CYS A 653 21.85 20.23 -1.65
CA CYS A 653 22.75 20.51 -0.52
C CYS A 653 23.72 19.36 -0.25
N GLU A 654 24.59 19.04 -1.21
CA GLU A 654 25.81 18.27 -0.91
C GLU A 654 26.89 18.52 -1.96
N SER A 655 27.44 19.74 -1.94
CA SER A 655 28.70 20.03 -2.63
C SER A 655 29.43 21.21 -1.98
N ARG A 656 30.04 20.99 -0.82
CA ARG A 656 31.27 21.70 -0.40
C ARG A 656 32.13 20.78 0.48
N PRO A 657 33.40 20.55 0.14
CA PRO A 657 34.35 19.99 1.09
C PRO A 657 35.00 21.11 1.92
N ALA A 658 35.27 20.77 3.20
CA ALA A 658 36.09 21.47 4.21
C ALA A 658 35.81 22.96 4.47
#